data_AF-A0A543PN81-F1
#
_entry.id   AF-A0A543PN81-F1
#
_cell.length_a   1.000
_cell.length_b   1.000
_cell.length_c   1.000
_cell.angle_alpha   90.00
_cell.angle_beta   90.00
_cell.angle_gamma   90.00
#
_symmetry.space_group_name_H-M   'P 1'
#
loop_
_entity.id
_entity.type
_entity.pdbx_description
1 polymer ?
#
loop_
_entity_poly.entity_id
_entity_poly.type
_entity_poly.pdbx_seq_one_letter_code
_entity_poly.pdbx_strand_id
1 'polypeptide(L)'
;MTRVTGALRPASTAGTDDQRLAAVTAPVRDPLWFLARQLQTRGFVADDGGSPVTVTVGRSTTPLTVDGKPVTAPLEPDVEAEPPTPRDRIDTATRIRLATELFRRVVDGGVPPATVATLRAGLAAAYPLRAVLAGNPAGPVAQALPDPVALYAAWAAAVGAAGTTGTLPPLPGAGTSRALIEVAARSWVGWMTARLGPVGGPTAPPKWDGTTLAYAFSAAGRVGSATLTLTAPDYDGEGLDWHSFDRSALASAPPAGPPAAVRPSPVTYPGMPERGFWTMEDGTVNLDVLAGQDPSRQLLVSFAHGFGNDWFVVPLTLDSGATLITSLTVTDSFGTVTPVLPAAALDGPAARFRLWELTAASATTDAGVGMRVLLPGSPPPLQGPSTEEVLLARDEMANLGWLIELATTDEDGAKVDRYRRWLSLRSERDPAFTPGSAGDTLYYRLGTSLPDYWYPLMSTGAGLALAAVPPGATDVSSEGVTGTIVPHVPGSTVKDEEVPRAGTAVSRVHRLVQTPAGRRVWRARRRTAGTGEASSGLRFDTLGAPAVTPNLLSNPALALASRTAAAAAVSKVGRSPSLGRDWQVVNPKGGRTEARLEPSTRGQEGWQLHIVANKPKSGVAQTFAAKTTAPAAAEAAAWVFVIRGQVSLAAGPGGVMKPGAMSTTTGEWELLRAPASKSPVTQLVVLAQGGAAEFIIDGASVRQR
;
A
#
# COMPACT_ATOMS: atom_id res chain seq x y z
N MET A 1 13.50 -18.95 -21.92
CA MET A 1 12.42 -19.25 -22.90
C MET A 1 12.61 -18.33 -24.10
N THR A 2 13.10 -18.88 -25.20
CA THR A 2 13.32 -18.15 -26.46
C THR A 2 11.99 -18.03 -27.18
N ARG A 3 11.46 -16.82 -27.31
CA ARG A 3 10.20 -16.58 -28.02
C ARG A 3 10.49 -16.65 -29.53
N VAL A 4 10.11 -17.75 -30.18
CA VAL A 4 10.14 -17.88 -31.63
C VAL A 4 8.87 -17.21 -32.17
N THR A 5 9.00 -16.03 -32.77
CA THR A 5 7.93 -15.41 -33.55
C THR A 5 7.95 -16.00 -34.96
N GLY A 6 7.04 -16.94 -35.23
CA GLY A 6 6.76 -17.42 -36.58
C GLY A 6 5.76 -16.49 -37.27
N ALA A 7 6.21 -15.76 -38.30
CA ALA A 7 5.29 -15.06 -39.20
C ALA A 7 4.83 -16.02 -40.29
N LEU A 8 3.58 -16.48 -40.22
CA LEU A 8 2.92 -17.13 -41.34
C LEU A 8 2.57 -16.06 -42.38
N ARG A 9 3.39 -15.93 -43.42
CA ARG A 9 2.97 -15.24 -44.64
C ARG A 9 2.25 -16.25 -45.52
N PRO A 10 1.02 -15.99 -46.02
CA PRO A 10 0.42 -16.86 -47.01
C PRO A 10 1.38 -16.96 -48.20
N ALA A 11 1.80 -18.18 -48.52
CA ALA A 11 2.57 -18.42 -49.72
C ALA A 11 1.70 -18.05 -50.92
N SER A 12 2.20 -17.15 -51.78
CA SER A 12 1.51 -16.83 -53.02
C SER A 12 1.33 -18.12 -53.83
N THR A 13 0.10 -18.46 -54.19
CA THR A 13 -0.21 -19.59 -55.07
C THR A 13 0.14 -19.29 -56.54
N ALA A 14 0.55 -18.06 -56.84
CA ALA A 14 0.99 -17.65 -58.18
C ALA A 14 2.43 -18.09 -58.44
N GLY A 15 2.58 -19.20 -59.16
CA GLY A 15 3.87 -19.79 -59.56
C GLY A 15 4.46 -19.21 -60.85
N THR A 16 3.67 -18.46 -61.62
CA THR A 16 4.07 -17.86 -62.91
C THR A 16 3.84 -16.35 -62.91
N ASP A 17 4.57 -15.62 -63.76
CA ASP A 17 4.42 -14.16 -63.86
C ASP A 17 3.02 -13.75 -64.36
N ASP A 18 2.37 -14.57 -65.19
CA ASP A 18 0.96 -14.35 -65.58
C ASP A 18 -0.01 -14.53 -64.42
N GLN A 19 0.20 -15.51 -63.54
CA GLN A 19 -0.62 -15.68 -62.34
C GLN A 19 -0.37 -14.54 -61.34
N ARG A 20 0.86 -14.02 -61.26
CA ARG A 20 1.18 -12.84 -60.44
C ARG A 20 0.54 -11.59 -61.03
N LEU A 21 0.60 -11.42 -62.35
CA LEU A 21 -0.05 -10.33 -63.05
C LEU A 21 -1.57 -10.43 -62.90
N ALA A 22 -2.18 -11.61 -63.00
CA ALA A 22 -3.60 -11.84 -62.75
C ALA A 22 -3.99 -11.54 -61.29
N ALA A 23 -3.14 -11.90 -60.32
CA ALA A 23 -3.38 -11.59 -58.91
C ALA A 23 -3.30 -10.08 -58.63
N VAL A 24 -2.35 -9.38 -59.25
CA VAL A 24 -2.17 -7.92 -59.09
C VAL A 24 -3.23 -7.13 -59.88
N THR A 25 -3.69 -7.64 -61.02
CA THR A 25 -4.74 -6.99 -61.84
C THR A 25 -6.15 -7.20 -61.30
N ALA A 26 -6.35 -8.13 -60.35
CA ALA A 26 -7.63 -8.43 -59.71
C ALA A 26 -8.82 -8.46 -60.71
N PRO A 27 -8.77 -9.29 -61.76
CA PRO A 27 -9.74 -9.24 -62.84
C PRO A 27 -11.14 -9.59 -62.33
N VAL A 28 -12.06 -8.65 -62.48
CA VAL A 28 -13.46 -8.77 -62.05
C VAL A 28 -14.18 -9.81 -62.91
N ARG A 29 -14.48 -10.98 -62.33
CA ARG A 29 -15.14 -12.10 -63.04
C ARG A 29 -16.66 -11.99 -63.08
N ASP A 30 -17.28 -11.43 -62.05
CA ASP A 30 -18.73 -11.22 -61.97
C ASP A 30 -19.04 -9.82 -61.45
N PRO A 31 -18.95 -8.79 -62.31
CA PRO A 31 -19.21 -7.41 -61.91
C PRO A 31 -20.62 -7.20 -61.35
N LEU A 32 -21.61 -7.99 -61.77
CA LEU A 32 -22.99 -7.88 -61.28
C LEU A 32 -23.11 -8.30 -59.82
N TRP A 33 -22.40 -9.36 -59.40
CA TRP A 33 -22.33 -9.73 -57.99
C TRP A 33 -21.68 -8.62 -57.15
N PHE A 34 -20.59 -7.99 -57.63
CA PHE A 34 -19.95 -6.86 -56.93
C PHE A 34 -20.93 -5.68 -56.77
N LEU A 35 -21.63 -5.33 -57.85
CA LEU A 35 -22.61 -4.24 -57.83
C LEU A 35 -23.80 -4.59 -56.92
N ALA A 36 -24.38 -5.78 -57.04
CA ALA A 36 -25.50 -6.21 -56.20
C ALA A 36 -25.13 -6.21 -54.71
N ARG A 37 -23.87 -6.51 -54.39
CA ARG A 37 -23.39 -6.53 -53.02
C ARG A 37 -23.10 -5.13 -52.48
N GLN A 38 -22.57 -4.21 -53.30
CA GLN A 38 -22.52 -2.78 -52.99
C GLN A 38 -23.93 -2.19 -52.79
N LEU A 39 -24.91 -2.60 -53.59
CA LEU A 39 -26.32 -2.22 -53.42
C LEU A 39 -26.85 -2.69 -52.05
N GLN A 40 -26.54 -3.91 -51.64
CA GLN A 40 -26.98 -4.48 -50.37
C GLN A 40 -26.39 -3.75 -49.15
N THR A 41 -25.13 -3.32 -49.23
CA THR A 41 -24.49 -2.51 -48.18
C THR A 41 -24.78 -1.02 -48.33
N ARG A 42 -25.70 -0.64 -49.23
CA ARG A 42 -26.05 0.75 -49.57
C ARG A 42 -24.88 1.60 -50.09
N GLY A 43 -23.83 0.99 -50.63
CA GLY A 43 -22.68 1.70 -51.21
C GLY A 43 -23.01 2.58 -52.43
N PHE A 44 -24.16 2.38 -53.08
CA PHE A 44 -24.67 3.29 -54.13
C PHE A 44 -25.58 4.40 -53.62
N VAL A 45 -25.96 4.34 -52.34
CA VAL A 45 -26.57 5.47 -51.66
C VAL A 45 -25.40 6.34 -51.23
N ALA A 46 -24.85 7.09 -52.19
CA ALA A 46 -23.88 8.14 -51.88
C ALA A 46 -24.64 9.27 -51.21
N ASP A 47 -24.31 9.56 -49.96
CA ASP A 47 -24.57 10.88 -49.40
C ASP A 47 -23.45 11.77 -49.92
N ASP A 48 -23.78 12.90 -50.56
CA ASP A 48 -22.83 13.84 -51.17
C ASP A 48 -22.16 14.70 -50.08
N GLY A 49 -21.64 14.03 -49.05
CA GLY A 49 -21.02 14.63 -47.88
C GLY A 49 -19.55 14.92 -48.10
N GLY A 50 -19.17 16.20 -48.03
CA GLY A 50 -17.76 16.59 -48.07
C GLY A 50 -16.97 15.99 -46.91
N SER A 51 -15.77 15.46 -47.20
CA SER A 51 -14.86 14.96 -46.16
C SER A 51 -13.99 16.09 -45.63
N PRO A 52 -13.73 16.20 -44.31
CA PRO A 52 -12.83 17.19 -43.74
C PRO A 52 -11.41 17.11 -44.35
N VAL A 53 -10.94 18.20 -44.97
CA VAL A 53 -9.58 18.29 -45.55
C VAL A 53 -8.66 19.12 -44.67
N THR A 54 -9.16 20.22 -44.12
CA THR A 54 -8.41 21.11 -43.24
C THR A 54 -9.33 21.59 -42.11
N VAL A 55 -8.80 21.66 -40.90
CA VAL A 55 -9.49 22.22 -39.74
C VAL A 55 -8.70 23.43 -39.27
N THR A 56 -9.34 24.58 -39.15
CA THR A 56 -8.74 25.77 -38.56
C THR A 56 -9.25 25.92 -37.13
N VAL A 57 -8.33 25.92 -36.16
CA VAL A 57 -8.65 25.91 -34.73
C VAL A 57 -8.08 27.15 -34.06
N GLY A 58 -8.94 27.98 -33.47
CA GLY A 58 -8.56 29.02 -32.52
C GLY A 58 -8.51 28.46 -31.11
N ARG A 59 -7.47 28.80 -30.35
CA ARG A 59 -7.32 28.36 -28.96
C ARG A 59 -6.75 29.46 -28.08
N SER A 60 -7.04 29.38 -26.79
CA SER A 60 -6.34 30.13 -25.74
C SER A 60 -5.89 29.17 -24.66
N THR A 61 -4.65 29.32 -24.21
CA THR A 61 -4.08 28.51 -23.13
C THR A 61 -3.60 29.41 -22.01
N THR A 62 -4.12 29.17 -20.81
CA THR A 62 -3.80 29.89 -19.59
C THR A 62 -2.83 29.05 -18.76
N PRO A 63 -1.59 29.53 -18.56
CA PRO A 63 -0.65 28.90 -17.65
C PRO A 63 -1.21 28.87 -16.22
N LEU A 64 -0.93 27.77 -15.52
CA LEU A 64 -1.39 27.57 -14.16
C LEU A 64 -0.24 27.74 -13.17
N THR A 65 -0.61 28.12 -11.95
CA THR A 65 0.28 28.21 -10.78
C THR A 65 -0.35 27.51 -9.59
N VAL A 66 0.46 26.85 -8.78
CA VAL A 66 0.07 26.27 -7.48
C VAL A 66 1.00 26.86 -6.42
N ASP A 67 0.45 27.41 -5.35
CA ASP A 67 1.22 28.13 -4.30
C ASP A 67 2.18 29.19 -4.88
N GLY A 68 1.74 29.88 -5.94
CA GLY A 68 2.54 30.89 -6.66
C GLY A 68 3.67 30.35 -7.54
N LYS A 69 3.81 29.02 -7.66
CA LYS A 69 4.81 28.38 -8.53
C LYS A 69 4.18 27.94 -9.84
N PRO A 70 4.83 28.16 -11.00
CA PRO A 70 4.32 27.71 -12.28
C PRO A 70 4.25 26.18 -12.37
N VAL A 71 3.19 25.66 -12.95
CA VAL A 71 2.98 24.22 -13.16
C VAL A 71 3.74 23.79 -14.41
N THR A 72 4.99 23.38 -14.24
CA THR A 72 5.90 22.96 -15.33
C THR A 72 6.34 21.49 -15.23
N ALA A 73 5.93 20.82 -14.17
CA ALA A 73 6.25 19.42 -13.87
C ALA A 73 5.01 18.77 -13.21
N PRO A 74 4.99 17.44 -13.06
CA PRO A 74 3.94 16.74 -12.31
C PRO A 74 3.67 17.41 -10.96
N LEU A 75 2.38 17.62 -10.66
CA LEU A 75 1.91 18.34 -9.48
C LEU A 75 1.90 17.47 -8.23
N GLU A 76 1.75 16.16 -8.40
CA GLU A 76 1.65 15.14 -7.36
C GLU A 76 2.70 15.33 -6.26
N PRO A 77 4.01 15.53 -6.55
CA PRO A 77 5.00 15.71 -5.50
C PRO A 77 4.94 17.06 -4.76
N ASP A 78 4.25 18.07 -5.30
CA ASP A 78 4.04 19.38 -4.64
C ASP A 78 2.71 19.44 -3.87
N VAL A 79 1.74 18.58 -4.21
CA VAL A 79 0.42 18.54 -3.56
C VAL A 79 0.31 17.40 -2.55
N GLU A 80 0.89 16.23 -2.85
CA GLU A 80 0.79 15.04 -2.01
C GLU A 80 1.85 14.99 -0.90
N ALA A 81 2.99 15.65 -1.13
CA ALA A 81 4.13 15.57 -0.23
C ALA A 81 3.74 15.99 1.18
N GLU A 82 3.90 15.05 2.10
CA GLU A 82 3.71 15.33 3.52
C GLU A 82 4.60 16.48 3.98
N PRO A 83 4.10 17.33 4.89
CA PRO A 83 4.97 18.27 5.57
C PRO A 83 6.10 17.50 6.28
N PRO A 84 7.27 18.15 6.48
CA PRO A 84 8.35 17.53 7.23
C PRO A 84 7.84 16.99 8.56
N THR A 85 8.19 15.73 8.85
CA THR A 85 7.79 15.09 10.10
C THR A 85 8.25 15.96 11.27
N PRO A 86 7.35 16.29 12.23
CA PRO A 86 7.72 17.01 13.43
C PRO A 86 8.97 16.40 14.06
N ARG A 87 9.90 17.26 14.47
CA ARG A 87 11.25 16.87 14.88
C ARG A 87 11.27 15.87 16.04
N ASP A 88 10.30 15.96 16.94
CA ASP A 88 10.06 15.03 18.05
C ASP A 88 9.58 13.65 17.58
N ARG A 89 8.84 13.60 16.47
CA ARG A 89 8.25 12.36 15.92
C ARG A 89 9.13 11.64 14.89
N ILE A 90 10.33 12.13 14.60
CA ILE A 90 11.27 11.45 13.68
C ILE A 90 11.70 10.12 14.29
N ASP A 91 11.51 9.03 13.54
CA ASP A 91 11.85 7.66 13.92
C ASP A 91 13.37 7.43 14.12
N THR A 92 13.74 6.39 14.87
CA THR A 92 15.14 6.19 15.28
C THR A 92 16.02 5.81 14.08
N ALA A 93 15.52 5.00 13.15
CA ALA A 93 16.25 4.65 11.94
C ALA A 93 16.53 5.89 11.06
N THR A 94 15.57 6.80 10.93
CA THR A 94 15.77 8.07 10.23
C THR A 94 16.80 8.93 10.96
N ARG A 95 16.75 9.05 12.29
CA ARG A 95 17.78 9.77 13.07
C ARG A 95 19.18 9.19 12.83
N ILE A 96 19.33 7.87 12.86
CA ILE A 96 20.62 7.23 12.56
C ILE A 96 21.14 7.64 11.18
N ARG A 97 20.29 7.66 10.15
CA ARG A 97 20.66 8.10 8.79
C ARG A 97 21.08 9.57 8.75
N LEU A 98 20.32 10.46 9.42
CA LEU A 98 20.64 11.90 9.48
C LEU A 98 21.97 12.16 10.21
N ALA A 99 22.25 11.44 11.30
CA ALA A 99 23.51 11.53 12.04
C ALA A 99 24.68 10.94 11.24
N THR A 100 24.47 9.83 10.54
CA THR A 100 25.50 9.20 9.69
C THR A 100 25.91 10.11 8.53
N GLU A 101 24.97 10.87 7.96
CA GLU A 101 25.25 11.83 6.89
C GLU A 101 26.23 12.94 7.34
N LEU A 102 26.18 13.38 8.61
CA LEU A 102 27.17 14.32 9.14
C LEU A 102 28.57 13.71 9.08
N PHE A 103 28.74 12.49 9.61
CA PHE A 103 30.05 11.84 9.65
C PHE A 103 30.54 11.45 8.25
N ARG A 104 29.64 11.11 7.32
CA ARG A 104 29.99 10.93 5.92
C ARG A 104 30.65 12.18 5.35
N ARG A 105 30.06 13.36 5.57
CA ARG A 105 30.64 14.65 5.13
C ARG A 105 31.97 14.98 5.81
N VAL A 106 32.11 14.64 7.09
CA VAL A 106 33.36 14.85 7.83
C VAL A 106 34.48 13.96 7.26
N VAL A 107 34.17 12.69 6.94
CA VAL A 107 35.12 11.75 6.30
C VAL A 107 35.47 12.20 4.89
N ASP A 108 34.47 12.56 4.07
CA ASP A 108 34.68 13.07 2.71
C ASP A 108 35.49 14.39 2.70
N GLY A 109 35.40 15.17 3.77
CA GLY A 109 36.19 16.38 4.00
C GLY A 109 37.66 16.13 4.36
N GLY A 110 38.11 14.88 4.42
CA GLY A 110 39.50 14.51 4.67
C GLY A 110 39.93 14.49 6.14
N VAL A 111 38.99 14.44 7.08
CA VAL A 111 39.30 14.40 8.52
C VAL A 111 39.84 13.01 8.92
N PRO A 112 40.97 12.91 9.66
CA PRO A 112 41.56 11.63 10.04
C PRO A 112 40.61 10.74 10.86
N PRO A 113 40.61 9.40 10.67
CA PRO A 113 39.69 8.49 11.35
C PRO A 113 39.70 8.57 12.88
N ALA A 114 40.87 8.79 13.50
CA ALA A 114 40.99 8.97 14.95
C ALA A 114 40.28 10.24 15.45
N THR A 115 40.36 11.33 14.68
CA THR A 115 39.64 12.58 14.96
C THR A 115 38.14 12.39 14.79
N VAL A 116 37.70 11.67 13.75
CA VAL A 116 36.28 11.33 13.53
C VAL A 116 35.72 10.51 14.70
N ALA A 117 36.48 9.52 15.19
CA ALA A 117 36.07 8.71 16.33
C ALA A 117 35.91 9.54 17.62
N THR A 118 36.85 10.43 17.91
CA THR A 118 36.79 11.35 19.06
C THR A 118 35.64 12.35 18.94
N LEU A 119 35.44 12.94 17.76
CA LEU A 119 34.33 13.85 17.48
C LEU A 119 32.99 13.15 17.69
N ARG A 120 32.85 11.95 17.12
CA ARG A 120 31.63 11.14 17.24
C ARG A 120 31.32 10.80 18.69
N ALA A 121 32.30 10.33 19.45
CA ALA A 121 32.12 10.00 20.86
C ALA A 121 31.74 11.23 21.70
N GLY A 122 32.41 12.36 21.49
CA GLY A 122 32.10 13.61 22.20
C GLY A 122 30.72 14.17 21.87
N LEU A 123 30.31 14.12 20.60
CA LEU A 123 28.97 14.55 20.20
C LEU A 123 27.88 13.61 20.71
N ALA A 124 28.10 12.28 20.66
CA ALA A 124 27.15 11.30 21.19
C ALA A 124 26.95 11.46 22.71
N ALA A 125 28.00 11.81 23.45
CA ALA A 125 27.90 12.11 24.88
C ALA A 125 27.14 13.42 25.16
N ALA A 126 27.36 14.46 24.35
CA ALA A 126 26.69 15.76 24.52
C ALA A 126 25.23 15.77 24.06
N TYR A 127 24.90 14.99 23.03
CA TYR A 127 23.58 14.90 22.43
C TYR A 127 23.20 13.42 22.31
N PRO A 128 22.84 12.73 23.40
CA PRO A 128 22.55 11.30 23.34
C PRO A 128 21.32 11.02 22.46
N LEU A 129 21.47 10.11 21.50
CA LEU A 129 20.34 9.61 20.74
C LEU A 129 19.43 8.77 21.65
N ARG A 130 18.12 8.87 21.43
CA ARG A 130 17.12 8.11 22.20
C ARG A 130 17.37 6.59 22.15
N ALA A 131 16.94 5.91 23.21
CA ALA A 131 17.04 4.47 23.30
C ALA A 131 16.19 3.79 22.21
N VAL A 132 16.72 2.68 21.70
CA VAL A 132 16.08 1.81 20.70
C VAL A 132 15.31 0.71 21.42
N LEU A 133 14.23 0.19 20.85
CA LEU A 133 13.47 -0.91 21.46
C LEU A 133 14.35 -2.15 21.67
N ALA A 134 14.08 -2.89 22.74
CA ALA A 134 14.86 -4.06 23.12
C ALA A 134 14.85 -5.12 22.00
N GLY A 135 16.05 -5.62 21.63
CA GLY A 135 16.22 -6.60 20.56
C GLY A 135 16.37 -6.01 19.15
N ASN A 136 16.31 -4.68 18.99
CA ASN A 136 16.60 -4.04 17.72
C ASN A 136 18.11 -4.04 17.42
N PRO A 137 18.56 -4.56 16.25
CA PRO A 137 19.98 -4.63 15.90
C PRO A 137 20.65 -3.26 15.75
N ALA A 138 19.89 -2.17 15.64
CA ALA A 138 20.41 -0.82 15.55
C ALA A 138 20.90 -0.25 16.90
N GLY A 139 20.63 -0.91 18.03
CA GLY A 139 20.97 -0.44 19.38
C GLY A 139 22.43 0.02 19.55
N PRO A 140 23.44 -0.80 19.20
CA PRO A 140 24.85 -0.40 19.33
C PRO A 140 25.23 0.81 18.45
N VAL A 141 24.62 0.92 17.26
CA VAL A 141 24.86 2.06 16.35
C VAL A 141 24.24 3.33 16.91
N ALA A 142 23.04 3.23 17.48
CA ALA A 142 22.35 4.36 18.08
C ALA A 142 23.13 4.97 19.25
N GLN A 143 23.71 4.13 20.12
CA GLN A 143 24.54 4.57 21.24
C GLN A 143 25.84 5.26 20.81
N ALA A 144 26.31 4.98 19.60
CA ALA A 144 27.55 5.53 19.06
C ALA A 144 27.34 6.83 18.25
N LEU A 145 26.11 7.32 18.10
CA LEU A 145 25.77 8.49 17.29
C LEU A 145 25.08 9.56 18.14
N PRO A 146 25.29 10.86 17.83
CA PRO A 146 24.52 11.93 18.43
C PRO A 146 23.09 11.95 17.91
N ASP A 147 22.17 12.49 18.70
CA ASP A 147 20.84 12.87 18.24
C ASP A 147 20.97 13.99 17.19
N PRO A 148 20.69 13.72 15.91
CA PRO A 148 20.84 14.72 14.85
C PRO A 148 19.84 15.86 14.97
N VAL A 149 18.69 15.65 15.60
CA VAL A 149 17.66 16.67 15.75
C VAL A 149 18.07 17.67 16.81
N ALA A 150 18.54 17.19 17.96
CA ALA A 150 19.05 18.05 19.03
C ALA A 150 20.31 18.80 18.56
N LEU A 151 21.21 18.09 17.87
CA LEU A 151 22.41 18.68 17.30
C LEU A 151 22.10 19.75 16.25
N TYR A 152 21.16 19.48 15.33
CA TYR A 152 20.71 20.44 14.34
C TYR A 152 20.08 21.67 14.99
N ALA A 153 19.23 21.50 16.01
CA ALA A 153 18.63 22.63 16.72
C ALA A 153 19.69 23.54 17.34
N ALA A 154 20.70 22.96 18.03
CA ALA A 154 21.79 23.71 18.63
C ALA A 154 22.66 24.42 17.58
N TRP A 155 23.01 23.74 16.49
CA TRP A 155 23.89 24.30 15.47
C TRP A 155 23.17 25.33 14.59
N ALA A 156 21.94 25.08 14.16
CA ALA A 156 21.16 26.03 13.38
C ALA A 156 20.89 27.34 14.15
N ALA A 157 20.73 27.27 15.47
CA ALA A 157 20.65 28.46 16.32
C ALA A 157 21.96 29.27 16.34
N ALA A 158 23.11 28.58 16.27
CA ALA A 158 24.42 29.21 16.33
C ALA A 158 24.92 29.77 14.99
N VAL A 159 24.59 29.11 13.87
CA VAL A 159 25.09 29.46 12.52
C VAL A 159 24.03 29.92 11.52
N GLY A 160 22.79 30.06 11.97
CA GLY A 160 21.65 30.38 11.12
C GLY A 160 21.19 29.22 10.23
N ALA A 161 19.99 29.33 9.66
CA ALA A 161 19.37 28.26 8.88
C ALA A 161 20.15 27.86 7.61
N ALA A 162 20.89 28.79 7.00
CA ALA A 162 21.76 28.54 5.86
C ALA A 162 23.14 27.97 6.25
N GLY A 163 23.49 27.99 7.55
CA GLY A 163 24.80 27.57 8.05
C GLY A 163 25.97 28.49 7.66
N THR A 164 25.71 29.68 7.13
CA THR A 164 26.72 30.55 6.52
C THR A 164 27.31 31.60 7.47
N THR A 165 26.68 31.87 8.62
CA THR A 165 27.09 32.92 9.56
C THR A 165 27.37 32.33 10.96
N GLY A 166 27.80 33.15 11.92
CA GLY A 166 27.97 32.73 13.33
C GLY A 166 29.08 31.72 13.61
N THR A 167 29.19 31.27 14.86
CA THR A 167 30.25 30.36 15.34
C THR A 167 29.63 29.07 15.86
N LEU A 168 30.13 27.91 15.41
CA LEU A 168 29.63 26.61 15.88
C LEU A 168 29.95 26.38 17.37
N PRO A 169 29.09 25.66 18.12
CA PRO A 169 29.41 25.16 19.46
C PRO A 169 30.71 24.33 19.49
N PRO A 170 31.26 24.03 20.68
CA PRO A 170 32.49 23.25 20.80
C PRO A 170 32.44 21.94 19.99
N LEU A 171 33.50 21.70 19.21
CA LEU A 171 33.69 20.50 18.39
C LEU A 171 34.71 19.59 19.10
N PRO A 172 34.27 18.52 19.79
CA PRO A 172 35.16 17.67 20.59
C PRO A 172 36.28 17.06 19.75
N GLY A 173 37.52 17.15 20.23
CA GLY A 173 38.69 16.56 19.58
C GLY A 173 39.05 17.16 18.22
N ALA A 174 38.48 18.31 17.84
CA ALA A 174 38.67 18.88 16.50
C ALA A 174 40.13 19.23 16.15
N GLY A 175 40.93 19.68 17.13
CA GLY A 175 42.36 19.95 16.97
C GLY A 175 42.69 20.74 15.71
N THR A 176 43.66 20.26 14.93
CA THR A 176 44.07 20.84 13.64
C THR A 176 43.05 20.62 12.53
N SER A 177 42.11 19.69 12.67
CA SER A 177 41.05 19.40 11.68
C SER A 177 39.82 20.30 11.83
N ARG A 178 39.85 21.29 12.73
CA ARG A 178 38.70 22.14 13.06
C ARG A 178 38.05 22.78 11.84
N ALA A 179 38.83 23.39 10.96
CA ALA A 179 38.30 24.06 9.76
C ALA A 179 37.55 23.07 8.83
N LEU A 180 38.07 21.85 8.64
CA LEU A 180 37.42 20.82 7.83
C LEU A 180 36.10 20.35 8.44
N ILE A 181 36.07 20.16 9.77
CA ILE A 181 34.85 19.77 10.49
C ILE A 181 33.80 20.89 10.42
N GLU A 182 34.20 22.16 10.55
CA GLU A 182 33.27 23.29 10.45
C GLU A 182 32.63 23.39 9.06
N VAL A 183 33.37 23.14 7.98
CA VAL A 183 32.82 23.08 6.61
C VAL A 183 31.78 21.96 6.48
N ALA A 184 32.10 20.75 6.96
CA ALA A 184 31.16 19.63 6.92
C ALA A 184 29.90 19.89 7.76
N ALA A 185 30.06 20.45 8.97
CA ALA A 185 28.97 20.80 9.88
C ALA A 185 28.02 21.85 9.29
N ARG A 186 28.54 22.94 8.72
CA ARG A 186 27.73 23.98 8.08
C ARG A 186 26.98 23.45 6.87
N SER A 187 27.66 22.67 6.04
CA SER A 187 27.07 21.98 4.89
C SER A 187 25.92 21.04 5.33
N TRP A 188 26.12 20.30 6.43
CA TRP A 188 25.11 19.43 7.02
C TRP A 188 23.93 20.22 7.60
N VAL A 189 24.15 21.37 8.27
CA VAL A 189 23.07 22.25 8.75
C VAL A 189 22.21 22.75 7.59
N GLY A 190 22.80 23.26 6.51
CA GLY A 190 22.04 23.69 5.33
C GLY A 190 21.23 22.54 4.70
N TRP A 191 21.81 21.33 4.67
CA TRP A 191 21.14 20.13 4.17
C TRP A 191 19.99 19.64 5.08
N MET A 192 20.13 19.77 6.39
CA MET A 192 19.08 19.50 7.38
C MET A 192 17.95 20.52 7.28
N THR A 193 18.27 21.82 7.14
CA THR A 193 17.28 22.88 6.93
C THR A 193 16.43 22.64 5.69
N ALA A 194 17.05 22.20 4.59
CA ALA A 194 16.32 21.89 3.36
C ALA A 194 15.35 20.70 3.50
N ARG A 195 15.55 19.80 4.48
CA ARG A 195 14.72 18.59 4.69
C ARG A 195 13.70 18.74 5.81
N LEU A 196 14.11 19.35 6.92
CA LEU A 196 13.31 19.47 8.13
C LEU A 196 12.67 20.86 8.29
N GLY A 197 12.97 21.78 7.37
CA GLY A 197 12.64 23.20 7.51
C GLY A 197 13.52 23.92 8.54
N PRO A 198 13.54 25.26 8.53
CA PRO A 198 14.24 26.06 9.53
C PRO A 198 13.67 25.83 10.94
N VAL A 199 14.51 26.01 11.95
CA VAL A 199 14.08 25.96 13.36
C VAL A 199 13.17 27.17 13.63
N GLY A 200 11.95 26.92 14.11
CA GLY A 200 10.97 27.98 14.43
C GLY A 200 10.35 28.70 13.22
N GLY A 201 10.62 28.25 11.98
CA GLY A 201 9.98 28.84 10.81
C GLY A 201 8.56 28.32 10.56
N PRO A 202 7.75 29.04 9.76
CA PRO A 202 6.41 28.61 9.44
C PRO A 202 6.45 27.29 8.65
N THR A 203 5.72 26.29 9.14
CA THR A 203 5.41 25.09 8.36
C THR A 203 4.24 25.40 7.44
N ALA A 204 4.39 25.14 6.14
CA ALA A 204 3.25 25.18 5.23
C ALA A 204 2.15 24.26 5.77
N PRO A 205 0.86 24.67 5.72
CA PRO A 205 -0.23 23.84 6.18
C PRO A 205 -0.28 22.55 5.36
N PRO A 206 -0.64 21.41 5.97
CA PRO A 206 -0.85 20.18 5.23
C PRO A 206 -1.99 20.37 4.22
N LYS A 207 -1.79 19.89 2.98
CA LYS A 207 -2.85 19.82 1.97
C LYS A 207 -3.80 18.64 2.16
N TRP A 208 -3.41 17.68 3.01
CA TRP A 208 -4.24 16.54 3.39
C TRP A 208 -5.21 16.95 4.50
N ASP A 209 -6.50 16.77 4.26
CA ASP A 209 -7.56 16.92 5.25
C ASP A 209 -7.85 15.55 5.88
N GLY A 210 -7.63 15.44 7.20
CA GLY A 210 -7.90 14.21 7.95
C GLY A 210 -9.38 13.91 8.14
N THR A 211 -10.27 14.87 7.88
CA THR A 211 -11.72 14.72 8.05
C THR A 211 -12.40 14.14 6.80
N THR A 212 -11.92 14.52 5.61
CA THR A 212 -12.37 13.97 4.31
C THR A 212 -11.45 12.88 3.77
N LEU A 213 -10.29 12.66 4.41
CA LEU A 213 -9.29 11.69 3.96
C LEU A 213 -8.84 11.92 2.51
N ALA A 214 -8.70 13.19 2.14
CA ALA A 214 -8.32 13.60 0.79
C ALA A 214 -7.41 14.83 0.80
N TYR A 215 -6.75 15.06 -0.32
CA TYR A 215 -6.02 16.29 -0.58
C TYR A 215 -6.94 17.36 -1.12
N ALA A 216 -6.85 18.55 -0.53
CA ALA A 216 -7.52 19.76 -0.99
C ALA A 216 -6.49 20.81 -1.40
N PHE A 217 -6.54 21.26 -2.66
CA PHE A 217 -5.67 22.31 -3.17
C PHE A 217 -6.30 23.05 -4.37
N SER A 218 -5.67 24.14 -4.78
CA SER A 218 -6.09 24.87 -5.97
C SER A 218 -4.92 25.28 -6.85
N ALA A 219 -5.19 25.37 -8.15
CA ALA A 219 -4.33 25.99 -9.13
C ALA A 219 -4.99 27.29 -9.63
N ALA A 220 -4.19 28.31 -9.88
CA ALA A 220 -4.67 29.61 -10.35
C ALA A 220 -4.02 29.98 -11.68
N GLY A 221 -4.80 30.54 -12.59
CA GLY A 221 -4.36 31.10 -13.86
C GLY A 221 -4.99 32.47 -14.12
N ARG A 222 -4.39 33.26 -15.01
CA ARG A 222 -4.94 34.58 -15.41
C ARG A 222 -5.59 34.48 -16.78
N VAL A 223 -6.86 34.87 -16.84
CA VAL A 223 -7.66 34.94 -18.08
C VAL A 223 -8.04 36.40 -18.30
N GLY A 224 -7.27 37.10 -19.14
CA GLY A 224 -7.37 38.56 -19.26
C GLY A 224 -7.14 39.24 -17.89
N SER A 225 -8.14 39.98 -17.40
CA SER A 225 -8.11 40.61 -16.07
C SER A 225 -8.68 39.73 -14.95
N ALA A 226 -9.31 38.60 -15.27
CA ALA A 226 -9.92 37.68 -14.31
C ALA A 226 -8.92 36.62 -13.83
N THR A 227 -9.16 36.08 -12.63
CA THR A 227 -8.44 34.91 -12.10
C THR A 227 -9.29 33.68 -12.31
N LEU A 228 -8.76 32.70 -13.03
CA LEU A 228 -9.31 31.35 -13.09
C LEU A 228 -8.74 30.55 -11.92
N THR A 229 -9.62 30.02 -11.08
CA THR A 229 -9.24 29.07 -10.02
C THR A 229 -9.75 27.69 -10.41
N LEU A 230 -8.85 26.71 -10.36
CA LEU A 230 -9.16 25.29 -10.48
C LEU A 230 -8.99 24.67 -9.09
N THR A 231 -10.05 24.16 -8.51
CA THR A 231 -10.06 23.57 -7.17
C THR A 231 -10.12 22.06 -7.29
N ALA A 232 -9.22 21.37 -6.62
CA ALA A 232 -9.29 19.93 -6.40
C ALA A 232 -9.70 19.70 -4.93
N PRO A 233 -11.01 19.50 -4.65
CA PRO A 233 -11.52 19.44 -3.27
C PRO A 233 -11.35 18.07 -2.61
N ASP A 234 -11.26 17.00 -3.40
CA ASP A 234 -11.33 15.61 -2.92
C ASP A 234 -10.35 14.69 -3.68
N TYR A 235 -9.09 15.15 -3.84
CA TYR A 235 -8.07 14.34 -4.51
C TYR A 235 -7.60 13.20 -3.58
N ASP A 236 -7.86 11.96 -3.96
CA ASP A 236 -7.59 10.75 -3.17
C ASP A 236 -6.11 10.32 -3.15
N GLY A 237 -5.25 11.00 -3.90
CA GLY A 237 -3.84 10.64 -4.07
C GLY A 237 -3.62 9.60 -5.17
N GLU A 238 -4.60 9.35 -6.05
CA GLU A 238 -4.46 8.48 -7.22
C GLU A 238 -4.60 9.26 -8.52
N GLY A 239 -3.49 9.39 -9.25
CA GLY A 239 -3.51 9.79 -10.66
C GLY A 239 -4.23 11.11 -10.93
N LEU A 240 -3.63 12.23 -10.52
CA LEU A 240 -4.19 13.55 -10.76
C LEU A 240 -4.43 13.82 -12.26
N ASP A 241 -5.66 14.18 -12.62
CA ASP A 241 -6.04 14.43 -14.02
C ASP A 241 -7.13 15.52 -14.10
N TRP A 242 -7.60 15.86 -15.30
CA TRP A 242 -8.53 16.97 -15.55
C TRP A 242 -9.80 16.88 -14.71
N HIS A 243 -10.33 15.68 -14.50
CA HIS A 243 -11.57 15.43 -13.75
C HIS A 243 -11.40 15.60 -12.23
N SER A 244 -10.17 15.74 -11.74
CA SER A 244 -9.88 16.06 -10.34
C SER A 244 -10.15 17.54 -10.02
N PHE A 245 -10.46 18.38 -11.02
CA PHE A 245 -10.61 19.82 -10.85
C PHE A 245 -12.02 20.32 -11.20
N ASP A 246 -12.53 21.18 -10.32
CA ASP A 246 -13.63 22.08 -10.60
C ASP A 246 -13.09 23.47 -10.94
N ARG A 247 -13.79 24.23 -11.77
CA ARG A 247 -13.37 25.58 -12.16
C ARG A 247 -14.26 26.67 -11.55
N SER A 248 -13.64 27.81 -11.26
CA SER A 248 -14.38 29.05 -10.99
C SER A 248 -15.16 29.52 -12.21
N ALA A 249 -16.17 30.35 -11.96
CA ALA A 249 -16.92 31.00 -13.04
C ALA A 249 -16.04 32.01 -13.80
N LEU A 250 -16.28 32.16 -15.11
CA LEU A 250 -15.63 33.14 -15.98
C LEU A 250 -16.67 34.04 -16.65
N ALA A 251 -16.55 35.36 -16.43
CA ALA A 251 -17.48 36.35 -16.99
C ALA A 251 -17.28 36.60 -18.49
N SER A 252 -16.04 36.48 -18.98
CA SER A 252 -15.68 36.72 -20.37
C SER A 252 -14.77 35.63 -20.89
N ALA A 253 -14.90 35.30 -22.18
CA ALA A 253 -14.07 34.28 -22.79
C ALA A 253 -12.60 34.73 -22.82
N PRO A 254 -11.64 33.81 -22.68
CA PRO A 254 -10.23 34.12 -22.87
C PRO A 254 -9.99 34.70 -24.27
N PRO A 255 -9.04 35.64 -24.42
CA PRO A 255 -8.69 36.21 -25.72
C PRO A 255 -8.20 35.11 -26.66
N ALA A 256 -8.74 35.07 -27.87
CA ALA A 256 -8.35 34.06 -28.85
C ALA A 256 -6.89 34.24 -29.29
N GLY A 257 -6.12 33.15 -29.21
CA GLY A 257 -4.81 33.08 -29.86
C GLY A 257 -4.94 32.97 -31.39
N PRO A 258 -3.81 33.07 -32.11
CA PRO A 258 -3.81 32.92 -33.56
C PRO A 258 -4.32 31.52 -33.95
N PRO A 259 -5.24 31.43 -34.94
CA PRO A 259 -5.77 30.15 -35.37
C PRO A 259 -4.69 29.31 -36.06
N ALA A 260 -4.73 28.00 -35.86
CA ALA A 260 -3.83 27.03 -36.48
C ALA A 260 -4.60 26.13 -37.44
N ALA A 261 -4.06 25.93 -38.65
CA ALA A 261 -4.57 24.95 -39.61
C ALA A 261 -3.98 23.57 -39.31
N VAL A 262 -4.84 22.56 -39.20
CA VAL A 262 -4.51 21.19 -38.84
C VAL A 262 -5.20 20.25 -39.83
N ARG A 263 -4.50 19.18 -40.21
CA ARG A 263 -5.12 18.11 -41.03
C ARG A 263 -5.84 17.13 -40.11
N PRO A 264 -7.17 16.96 -40.26
CA PRO A 264 -7.88 15.92 -39.54
C PRO A 264 -7.50 14.54 -40.10
N SER A 265 -7.58 13.52 -39.27
CA SER A 265 -7.42 12.12 -39.68
C SER A 265 -8.67 11.35 -39.27
N PRO A 266 -9.20 10.43 -40.09
CA PRO A 266 -10.30 9.58 -39.66
C PRO A 266 -9.91 8.81 -38.39
N VAL A 267 -10.85 8.63 -37.47
CA VAL A 267 -10.66 7.75 -36.30
C VAL A 267 -10.38 6.33 -36.80
N THR A 268 -9.37 5.69 -36.23
CA THR A 268 -9.03 4.28 -36.47
C THR A 268 -8.77 3.58 -35.14
N TYR A 269 -9.13 2.31 -35.03
CA TYR A 269 -8.90 1.49 -33.85
C TYR A 269 -8.78 0.00 -34.23
N PRO A 270 -8.09 -0.82 -33.41
CA PRO A 270 -8.02 -2.27 -33.64
C PRO A 270 -9.40 -2.92 -33.62
N GLY A 271 -9.69 -3.81 -34.58
CA GLY A 271 -11.01 -4.42 -34.74
C GLY A 271 -12.07 -3.49 -35.35
N MET A 272 -11.67 -2.34 -35.91
CA MET A 272 -12.57 -1.48 -36.67
C MET A 272 -12.99 -2.16 -37.98
N PRO A 273 -14.29 -2.18 -38.32
CA PRO A 273 -14.74 -2.58 -39.64
C PRO A 273 -14.08 -1.74 -40.72
N GLU A 274 -13.44 -2.40 -41.69
CA GLU A 274 -12.81 -1.72 -42.80
C GLU A 274 -13.85 -1.05 -43.69
N ARG A 275 -13.54 0.17 -44.16
CA ARG A 275 -14.48 0.98 -44.97
C ARG A 275 -14.70 0.41 -46.37
N GLY A 276 -13.88 -0.57 -46.77
CA GLY A 276 -13.90 -1.22 -48.07
C GLY A 276 -14.50 -2.62 -48.03
N PHE A 277 -15.21 -2.99 -49.10
CA PHE A 277 -15.95 -4.25 -49.24
C PHE A 277 -15.07 -5.54 -49.29
N TRP A 278 -13.74 -5.44 -49.16
CA TRP A 278 -12.80 -6.53 -49.49
C TRP A 278 -11.79 -6.91 -48.42
N THR A 279 -11.81 -6.24 -47.27
CA THR A 279 -10.87 -6.54 -46.20
C THR A 279 -11.58 -7.32 -45.11
N MET A 280 -11.11 -8.53 -44.82
CA MET A 280 -11.55 -9.24 -43.61
C MET A 280 -10.97 -8.53 -42.40
N GLU A 281 -11.83 -8.23 -41.43
CA GLU A 281 -11.44 -7.55 -40.21
C GLU A 281 -10.42 -8.38 -39.41
N ASP A 282 -9.57 -7.69 -38.65
CA ASP A 282 -8.62 -8.34 -37.77
C ASP A 282 -9.36 -9.04 -36.61
N GLY A 283 -9.54 -10.35 -36.73
CA GLY A 283 -10.19 -11.19 -35.72
C GLY A 283 -9.44 -11.31 -34.39
N THR A 284 -8.27 -10.68 -34.23
CA THR A 284 -7.56 -10.65 -32.93
C THR A 284 -8.27 -9.78 -31.89
N VAL A 285 -9.11 -8.83 -32.32
CA VAL A 285 -9.84 -7.92 -31.43
C VAL A 285 -11.34 -8.10 -31.65
N ASN A 286 -12.02 -8.66 -30.65
CA ASN A 286 -13.47 -8.79 -30.62
C ASN A 286 -14.05 -7.77 -29.63
N LEU A 287 -14.62 -6.68 -30.15
CA LEU A 287 -15.22 -5.62 -29.34
C LEU A 287 -16.52 -6.04 -28.67
N ASP A 288 -17.23 -7.04 -29.20
CA ASP A 288 -18.50 -7.52 -28.61
C ASP A 288 -18.29 -8.18 -27.24
N VAL A 289 -17.08 -8.66 -26.94
CA VAL A 289 -16.74 -9.16 -25.59
C VAL A 289 -16.84 -8.06 -24.53
N LEU A 290 -16.72 -6.79 -24.94
CA LEU A 290 -16.88 -5.64 -24.06
C LEU A 290 -18.35 -5.31 -23.79
N ALA A 291 -19.30 -5.87 -24.55
CA ALA A 291 -20.73 -5.68 -24.36
C ALA A 291 -21.21 -6.41 -23.10
N GLY A 292 -20.91 -5.83 -21.94
CA GLY A 292 -21.41 -6.23 -20.63
C GLY A 292 -22.45 -5.24 -20.08
N GLN A 293 -22.70 -5.29 -18.77
CA GLN A 293 -23.61 -4.36 -18.07
C GLN A 293 -22.97 -2.98 -17.80
N ASP A 294 -21.72 -2.75 -18.18
CA ASP A 294 -21.00 -1.48 -17.99
C ASP A 294 -21.42 -0.47 -19.08
N PRO A 295 -22.11 0.64 -18.73
CA PRO A 295 -22.59 1.62 -19.70
C PRO A 295 -21.46 2.26 -20.52
N SER A 296 -20.27 2.40 -19.94
CA SER A 296 -19.11 3.00 -20.61
C SER A 296 -18.63 2.13 -21.76
N ARG A 297 -18.62 0.81 -21.54
CA ARG A 297 -18.26 -0.16 -22.58
C ARG A 297 -19.34 -0.27 -23.63
N GLN A 298 -20.62 -0.22 -23.23
CA GLN A 298 -21.73 -0.19 -24.19
C GLN A 298 -21.67 1.03 -25.10
N LEU A 299 -21.34 2.22 -24.56
CA LEU A 299 -21.12 3.43 -25.35
C LEU A 299 -19.97 3.26 -26.35
N LEU A 300 -18.85 2.67 -25.93
CA LEU A 300 -17.72 2.39 -26.82
C LEU A 300 -18.09 1.41 -27.95
N VAL A 301 -18.77 0.32 -27.62
CA VAL A 301 -19.23 -0.68 -28.61
C VAL A 301 -20.23 -0.06 -29.57
N SER A 302 -21.15 0.77 -29.08
CA SER A 302 -22.13 1.48 -29.90
C SER A 302 -21.46 2.48 -30.84
N PHE A 303 -20.47 3.23 -30.32
CA PHE A 303 -19.64 4.12 -31.13
C PHE A 303 -18.91 3.34 -32.23
N ALA A 304 -18.22 2.25 -31.87
CA ALA A 304 -17.43 1.46 -32.80
C ALA A 304 -18.28 0.92 -33.96
N HIS A 305 -19.42 0.28 -33.66
CA HIS A 305 -20.26 -0.33 -34.68
C HIS A 305 -21.11 0.66 -35.47
N GLY A 306 -21.63 1.71 -34.82
CA GLY A 306 -22.61 2.60 -35.43
C GLY A 306 -22.02 3.87 -36.04
N PHE A 307 -20.92 4.38 -35.49
CA PHE A 307 -20.50 5.76 -35.73
C PHE A 307 -19.01 5.91 -36.08
N GLY A 308 -18.16 4.90 -35.86
CA GLY A 308 -16.70 5.03 -36.02
C GLY A 308 -16.23 5.51 -37.40
N ASN A 309 -17.04 5.33 -38.45
CA ASN A 309 -16.70 5.74 -39.82
C ASN A 309 -16.81 7.25 -40.08
N ASP A 310 -17.60 7.97 -39.29
CA ASP A 310 -17.91 9.40 -39.52
C ASP A 310 -17.12 10.34 -38.60
N TRP A 311 -16.19 9.80 -37.82
CA TRP A 311 -15.44 10.57 -36.84
C TRP A 311 -14.01 10.83 -37.30
N PHE A 312 -13.54 12.02 -36.97
CA PHE A 312 -12.20 12.50 -37.27
C PHE A 312 -11.52 12.98 -36.00
N VAL A 313 -10.22 12.70 -35.89
CA VAL A 313 -9.32 13.22 -34.86
C VAL A 313 -8.61 14.44 -35.42
N VAL A 314 -8.64 15.53 -34.66
CA VAL A 314 -7.85 16.74 -34.94
C VAL A 314 -6.68 16.77 -33.95
N PRO A 315 -5.45 16.42 -34.36
CA PRO A 315 -4.31 16.40 -33.45
C PRO A 315 -3.89 17.83 -33.10
N LEU A 316 -3.96 18.19 -31.82
CA LEU A 316 -3.54 19.50 -31.31
C LEU A 316 -2.37 19.36 -30.35
N THR A 317 -1.28 20.07 -30.63
CA THR A 317 -0.18 20.24 -29.67
C THR A 317 -0.54 21.39 -28.73
N LEU A 318 -0.76 21.08 -27.45
CA LEU A 318 -1.14 22.02 -26.41
C LEU A 318 -0.04 22.12 -25.35
N ASP A 319 0.16 23.32 -24.82
CA ASP A 319 0.99 23.53 -23.64
C ASP A 319 0.21 23.14 -22.38
N SER A 320 0.92 22.82 -21.29
CA SER A 320 0.28 22.55 -20.00
C SER A 320 -0.43 23.78 -19.46
N GLY A 321 -1.68 23.62 -19.04
CA GLY A 321 -2.52 24.69 -18.51
C GLY A 321 -4.00 24.44 -18.76
N ALA A 322 -4.80 25.49 -18.56
CA ALA A 322 -6.21 25.47 -18.91
C ALA A 322 -6.38 26.00 -20.35
N THR A 323 -6.89 25.17 -21.25
CA THR A 323 -7.09 25.50 -22.66
C THR A 323 -8.56 25.60 -23.00
N LEU A 324 -8.95 26.64 -23.73
CA LEU A 324 -10.26 26.76 -24.37
C LEU A 324 -10.08 26.80 -25.88
N ILE A 325 -10.88 26.00 -26.60
CA ILE A 325 -11.02 26.12 -28.05
C ILE A 325 -12.00 27.25 -28.32
N THR A 326 -11.51 28.36 -28.88
CA THR A 326 -12.30 29.58 -29.09
C THR A 326 -13.02 29.59 -30.44
N SER A 327 -12.51 28.86 -31.42
CA SER A 327 -13.15 28.66 -32.72
C SER A 327 -12.71 27.34 -33.36
N LEU A 328 -13.61 26.75 -34.14
CA LEU A 328 -13.35 25.54 -34.91
C LEU A 328 -14.07 25.69 -36.26
N THR A 329 -13.33 25.73 -37.35
CA THR A 329 -13.89 25.70 -38.71
C THR A 329 -13.32 24.55 -39.50
N VAL A 330 -14.19 23.82 -40.20
CA VAL A 330 -13.82 22.69 -41.04
C VAL A 330 -13.98 23.09 -42.49
N THR A 331 -12.94 22.90 -43.29
CA THR A 331 -12.98 23.00 -44.74
C THR A 331 -13.02 21.59 -45.32
N ASP A 332 -14.09 21.28 -46.06
CA ASP A 332 -14.28 19.98 -46.68
C ASP A 332 -13.64 19.85 -48.06
N SER A 333 -13.78 18.68 -48.69
CA SER A 333 -13.27 18.36 -50.03
C SER A 333 -13.91 19.17 -51.16
N PHE A 334 -15.07 19.77 -50.93
CA PHE A 334 -15.74 20.66 -51.88
C PHE A 334 -15.38 22.13 -51.65
N GLY A 335 -14.56 22.44 -50.64
CA GLY A 335 -14.17 23.79 -50.27
C GLY A 335 -15.21 24.50 -49.39
N THR A 336 -16.25 23.80 -48.94
CA THR A 336 -17.25 24.36 -48.03
C THR A 336 -16.62 24.56 -46.66
N VAL A 337 -16.81 25.74 -46.09
CA VAL A 337 -16.32 26.10 -44.76
C VAL A 337 -17.47 26.05 -43.77
N THR A 338 -17.40 25.12 -42.83
CA THR A 338 -18.44 24.91 -41.82
C THR A 338 -17.90 25.28 -40.44
N PRO A 339 -18.51 26.26 -39.74
CA PRO A 339 -18.19 26.51 -38.34
C PRO A 339 -18.77 25.38 -37.48
N VAL A 340 -17.93 24.78 -36.65
CA VAL A 340 -18.33 23.73 -35.70
C VAL A 340 -18.46 24.37 -34.33
N LEU A 341 -19.66 24.33 -33.77
CA LEU A 341 -19.95 24.84 -32.44
C LEU A 341 -19.50 23.83 -31.36
N PRO A 342 -19.08 24.31 -30.18
CA PRO A 342 -18.87 23.42 -29.03
C PRO A 342 -20.14 22.63 -28.70
N ALA A 343 -20.00 21.37 -28.28
CA ALA A 343 -21.14 20.52 -27.90
C ALA A 343 -22.08 21.19 -26.89
N ALA A 344 -21.50 21.88 -25.90
CA ALA A 344 -22.23 22.67 -24.93
C ALA A 344 -23.16 23.76 -25.50
N ALA A 345 -22.84 24.32 -26.67
CA ALA A 345 -23.70 25.28 -27.35
C ALA A 345 -24.88 24.59 -28.03
N LEU A 346 -24.69 23.35 -28.49
CA LEU A 346 -25.73 22.51 -29.10
C LEU A 346 -26.71 21.95 -28.06
N ASP A 347 -26.20 21.56 -26.88
CA ASP A 347 -27.01 21.07 -25.76
C ASP A 347 -27.89 22.15 -25.13
N GLY A 348 -27.54 23.42 -25.35
CA GLY A 348 -28.23 24.58 -24.83
C GLY A 348 -27.95 24.85 -23.33
N PRO A 349 -28.49 25.97 -22.81
CA PRO A 349 -28.21 26.42 -21.44
C PRO A 349 -28.94 25.61 -20.36
N ALA A 350 -29.93 24.79 -20.73
CA ALA A 350 -30.72 23.97 -19.81
C ALA A 350 -30.04 22.63 -19.46
N ALA A 351 -29.04 22.20 -20.24
CA ALA A 351 -28.30 20.98 -19.99
C ALA A 351 -27.39 21.12 -18.76
N ARG A 352 -27.76 20.45 -17.66
CA ARG A 352 -27.06 20.52 -16.37
C ARG A 352 -25.87 19.57 -16.26
N PHE A 353 -25.82 18.53 -17.10
CA PHE A 353 -24.75 17.54 -17.11
C PHE A 353 -24.08 17.56 -18.48
N ARG A 354 -22.75 17.64 -18.49
CA ARG A 354 -21.93 17.62 -19.71
C ARG A 354 -20.76 16.69 -19.51
N LEU A 355 -20.72 15.63 -20.32
CA LEU A 355 -19.66 14.64 -20.28
C LEU A 355 -18.36 15.26 -20.80
N TRP A 356 -17.23 14.95 -20.15
CA TRP A 356 -15.89 15.43 -20.50
C TRP A 356 -15.63 16.92 -20.28
N GLU A 357 -16.47 17.66 -19.55
CA GLU A 357 -16.23 19.06 -19.17
C GLU A 357 -15.88 19.21 -17.68
N LEU A 358 -15.12 20.26 -17.36
CA LEU A 358 -14.87 20.65 -15.96
C LEU A 358 -16.15 21.18 -15.34
N THR A 359 -16.50 20.68 -14.15
CA THR A 359 -17.61 21.22 -13.36
C THR A 359 -17.32 22.68 -13.02
N ALA A 360 -18.28 23.57 -13.30
CA ALA A 360 -18.19 24.96 -12.89
C ALA A 360 -18.81 25.13 -11.50
N ALA A 361 -18.20 25.98 -10.67
CA ALA A 361 -18.78 26.37 -9.38
C ALA A 361 -20.15 27.07 -9.52
N SER A 362 -20.46 27.59 -10.72
CA SER A 362 -21.78 28.14 -11.04
C SER A 362 -22.68 27.09 -11.68
N ALA A 363 -23.95 27.06 -11.27
CA ALA A 363 -24.98 26.22 -11.90
C ALA A 363 -25.43 26.72 -13.29
N THR A 364 -24.92 27.87 -13.75
CA THR A 364 -25.25 28.46 -15.05
C THR A 364 -24.06 28.42 -16.02
N THR A 365 -24.36 28.21 -17.30
CA THR A 365 -23.44 28.36 -18.43
C THR A 365 -22.71 29.72 -18.37
N ASP A 366 -21.39 29.71 -18.51
CA ASP A 366 -20.55 30.91 -18.49
C ASP A 366 -19.53 30.89 -19.65
N ALA A 367 -18.59 31.85 -19.66
CA ALA A 367 -17.63 31.97 -20.75
C ALA A 367 -16.45 30.97 -20.69
N GLY A 368 -16.40 30.10 -19.67
CA GLY A 368 -15.39 29.06 -19.50
C GLY A 368 -15.85 27.66 -19.94
N VAL A 369 -17.04 27.58 -20.53
CA VAL A 369 -17.64 26.32 -21.03
C VAL A 369 -16.77 25.69 -22.11
N GLY A 370 -16.59 24.35 -22.05
CA GLY A 370 -15.71 23.62 -22.96
C GLY A 370 -14.21 23.75 -22.63
N MET A 371 -13.84 24.42 -21.53
CA MET A 371 -12.45 24.48 -21.09
C MET A 371 -11.93 23.09 -20.69
N ARG A 372 -10.67 22.83 -21.03
CA ARG A 372 -9.94 21.59 -20.77
C ARG A 372 -8.70 21.90 -19.94
N VAL A 373 -8.31 21.01 -19.05
CA VAL A 373 -7.06 21.12 -18.30
C VAL A 373 -6.11 20.06 -18.84
N LEU A 374 -4.91 20.50 -19.21
CA LEU A 374 -3.81 19.62 -19.56
C LEU A 374 -2.71 19.84 -18.53
N LEU A 375 -2.51 18.86 -17.67
CA LEU A 375 -1.39 18.87 -16.73
C LEU A 375 -0.11 18.41 -17.43
N PRO A 376 1.08 18.82 -16.95
CA PRO A 376 2.33 18.25 -17.41
C PRO A 376 2.29 16.72 -17.30
N GLY A 377 2.65 16.02 -18.37
CA GLY A 377 2.64 14.55 -18.39
C GLY A 377 3.49 13.97 -17.26
N SER A 378 2.88 13.14 -16.42
CA SER A 378 3.51 12.44 -15.32
C SER A 378 3.52 10.95 -15.64
N PRO A 379 4.69 10.29 -15.76
CA PRO A 379 4.70 8.83 -15.73
C PRO A 379 4.18 8.38 -14.36
N PRO A 380 3.41 7.27 -14.28
CA PRO A 380 2.95 6.75 -12.99
C PRO A 380 4.12 6.64 -12.01
N PRO A 381 4.00 7.23 -10.80
CA PRO A 381 5.11 7.24 -9.86
C PRO A 381 5.44 5.80 -9.41
N LEU A 382 6.73 5.52 -9.26
CA LEU A 382 7.17 4.29 -8.63
C LEU A 382 6.78 4.34 -7.16
N GLN A 383 6.00 3.35 -6.72
CA GLN A 383 5.48 3.25 -5.38
C GLN A 383 6.25 2.20 -4.57
N GLY A 384 6.69 2.59 -3.38
CA GLY A 384 7.26 1.68 -2.38
C GLY A 384 6.19 0.95 -1.56
N PRO A 385 6.59 0.04 -0.66
CA PRO A 385 5.65 -0.57 0.27
C PRO A 385 5.02 0.49 1.19
N SER A 386 3.78 0.22 1.63
CA SER A 386 3.09 1.02 2.63
C SER A 386 3.86 1.03 3.95
N THR A 387 4.10 2.21 4.49
CA THR A 387 4.65 2.40 5.84
C THR A 387 3.56 2.34 6.90
N GLU A 388 2.34 2.71 6.52
CA GLU A 388 1.15 2.68 7.38
C GLU A 388 -0.08 2.31 6.54
N GLU A 389 -1.00 1.55 7.11
CA GLU A 389 -2.26 1.12 6.51
C GLU A 389 -3.36 1.16 7.57
N VAL A 390 -4.42 1.91 7.26
CA VAL A 390 -5.61 2.06 8.10
C VAL A 390 -6.84 1.73 7.27
N LEU A 391 -7.78 1.00 7.86
CA LEU A 391 -9.09 0.71 7.32
C LEU A 391 -10.15 1.38 8.18
N LEU A 392 -10.99 2.21 7.56
CA LEU A 392 -12.23 2.67 8.16
C LEU A 392 -13.36 1.76 7.67
N ALA A 393 -14.12 1.18 8.59
CA ALA A 393 -15.19 0.24 8.25
C ALA A 393 -16.38 0.38 9.19
N ARG A 394 -17.58 0.05 8.70
CA ARG A 394 -18.78 -0.08 9.54
C ARG A 394 -18.85 -1.48 10.15
N ASP A 395 -19.34 -1.54 11.38
CA ASP A 395 -19.73 -2.77 12.06
C ASP A 395 -21.22 -2.66 12.41
N GLU A 396 -22.04 -3.23 11.54
CA GLU A 396 -23.50 -3.20 11.64
C GLU A 396 -24.01 -3.93 12.89
N MET A 397 -23.28 -4.94 13.39
CA MET A 397 -23.68 -5.66 14.60
C MET A 397 -23.41 -4.84 15.87
N ALA A 398 -22.31 -4.10 15.91
CA ALA A 398 -21.98 -3.21 17.01
C ALA A 398 -22.66 -1.82 16.90
N ASN A 399 -23.25 -1.49 15.74
CA ASN A 399 -23.75 -0.17 15.38
C ASN A 399 -22.69 0.93 15.60
N LEU A 400 -21.45 0.64 15.16
CA LEU A 400 -20.30 1.53 15.28
C LEU A 400 -19.54 1.61 13.96
N GLY A 401 -18.88 2.75 13.73
CA GLY A 401 -17.76 2.80 12.80
C GLY A 401 -16.47 2.38 13.52
N TRP A 402 -15.48 1.91 12.77
CA TRP A 402 -14.17 1.57 13.29
C TRP A 402 -13.09 2.20 12.44
N LEU A 403 -12.08 2.72 13.12
CA LEU A 403 -10.77 2.93 12.55
C LEU A 403 -9.87 1.77 12.98
N ILE A 404 -9.35 1.04 12.00
CA ILE A 404 -8.58 -0.19 12.20
C ILE A 404 -7.19 0.01 11.63
N GLU A 405 -6.16 0.04 12.47
CA GLU A 405 -4.78 0.08 12.00
C GLU A 405 -4.33 -1.32 11.61
N LEU A 406 -4.09 -1.56 10.32
CA LEU A 406 -3.61 -2.86 9.84
C LEU A 406 -2.09 -2.95 9.99
N ALA A 407 -1.40 -1.88 9.61
CA ALA A 407 0.04 -1.76 9.74
C ALA A 407 0.45 -0.35 10.10
N THR A 408 1.50 -0.22 10.92
CA THR A 408 2.06 1.07 11.31
C THR A 408 3.58 0.98 11.42
N THR A 409 4.24 2.07 11.81
CA THR A 409 5.65 2.06 12.21
C THR A 409 5.79 2.18 13.71
N ASP A 410 6.71 1.42 14.31
CA ASP A 410 7.15 1.67 15.68
C ASP A 410 8.05 2.90 15.78
N GLU A 411 8.45 3.25 17.01
CA GLU A 411 9.37 4.36 17.26
C GLU A 411 10.73 4.19 16.59
N ASP A 412 11.16 2.96 16.28
CA ASP A 412 12.41 2.72 15.58
C ASP A 412 12.29 2.83 14.05
N GLY A 413 11.07 2.99 13.53
CA GLY A 413 10.78 3.09 12.11
C GLY A 413 10.57 1.74 11.43
N ALA A 414 10.46 0.65 12.20
CA ALA A 414 10.16 -0.67 11.66
C ALA A 414 8.65 -0.82 11.44
N LYS A 415 8.26 -1.42 10.31
CA LYS A 415 6.86 -1.75 10.02
C LYS A 415 6.37 -2.85 10.98
N VAL A 416 5.26 -2.57 11.64
CA VAL A 416 4.57 -3.45 12.57
C VAL A 416 3.21 -3.82 11.98
N ASP A 417 2.98 -5.11 11.82
CA ASP A 417 1.65 -5.67 11.58
C ASP A 417 0.89 -5.70 12.92
N ARG A 418 -0.18 -4.91 13.02
CA ARG A 418 -0.87 -4.67 14.29
C ARG A 418 -1.60 -5.92 14.79
N TYR A 419 -2.19 -6.69 13.89
CA TYR A 419 -2.85 -7.96 14.23
C TYR A 419 -1.84 -8.98 14.76
N ARG A 420 -0.70 -9.16 14.09
CA ARG A 420 0.36 -10.08 14.56
C ARG A 420 0.96 -9.64 15.90
N ARG A 421 1.17 -8.33 16.10
CA ARG A 421 1.64 -7.80 17.38
C ARG A 421 0.63 -8.09 18.48
N TRP A 422 -0.64 -7.76 18.26
CA TRP A 422 -1.71 -8.02 19.21
C TRP A 422 -1.77 -9.50 19.60
N LEU A 423 -1.75 -10.42 18.62
CA LEU A 423 -1.69 -11.87 18.89
C LEU A 423 -0.49 -12.27 19.76
N SER A 424 0.68 -11.66 19.55
CA SER A 424 1.88 -11.99 20.31
C SER A 424 1.87 -11.49 21.76
N LEU A 425 1.11 -10.42 22.04
CA LEU A 425 1.03 -9.77 23.35
C LEU A 425 -0.21 -10.18 24.14
N ARG A 426 -1.23 -10.73 23.48
CA ARG A 426 -2.48 -11.16 24.11
C ARG A 426 -2.22 -12.28 25.11
N SER A 427 -2.91 -12.22 26.24
CA SER A 427 -2.83 -13.22 27.31
C SER A 427 -3.33 -14.59 26.87
N GLU A 428 -2.58 -15.65 27.19
CA GLU A 428 -3.01 -17.06 27.02
C GLU A 428 -4.25 -17.44 27.84
N ARG A 429 -4.66 -16.57 28.78
CA ARG A 429 -5.89 -16.74 29.59
C ARG A 429 -7.13 -16.17 28.90
N ASP A 430 -7.02 -15.68 27.67
CA ASP A 430 -8.20 -15.22 26.94
C ASP A 430 -9.12 -16.41 26.60
N PRO A 431 -10.38 -16.40 27.08
CA PRO A 431 -11.30 -17.50 26.84
C PRO A 431 -11.62 -17.76 25.37
N ALA A 432 -11.39 -16.77 24.48
CA ALA A 432 -11.66 -16.90 23.04
C ALA A 432 -10.77 -17.94 22.33
N PHE A 433 -9.60 -18.29 22.88
CA PHE A 433 -8.64 -19.22 22.26
C PHE A 433 -8.75 -20.67 22.77
N THR A 434 -9.69 -20.98 23.68
CA THR A 434 -9.77 -22.32 24.27
C THR A 434 -10.94 -23.11 23.67
N PRO A 435 -10.75 -23.92 22.60
CA PRO A 435 -11.78 -24.86 22.16
C PRO A 435 -12.02 -25.89 23.28
N GLY A 436 -13.18 -25.78 23.91
CA GLY A 436 -13.58 -26.56 25.07
C GLY A 436 -14.26 -27.87 24.69
N SER A 437 -13.96 -28.92 25.44
CA SER A 437 -14.91 -30.00 25.72
C SER A 437 -15.75 -29.63 26.95
N ALA A 438 -17.01 -30.02 26.96
CA ALA A 438 -18.04 -29.61 27.91
C ALA A 438 -17.68 -29.85 29.39
N GLY A 439 -17.83 -28.79 30.20
CA GLY A 439 -18.10 -28.85 31.64
C GLY A 439 -19.35 -27.99 31.93
N ASP A 440 -19.89 -28.05 33.14
CA ASP A 440 -21.27 -27.59 33.43
C ASP A 440 -21.41 -26.15 34.00
N THR A 441 -20.32 -25.43 34.31
CA THR A 441 -20.43 -24.11 34.97
C THR A 441 -20.21 -22.93 34.01
N LEU A 442 -21.29 -22.26 33.65
CA LEU A 442 -21.28 -21.00 32.88
C LEU A 442 -20.62 -19.87 33.68
N TYR A 443 -19.87 -18.97 33.03
CA TYR A 443 -19.43 -17.72 33.63
C TYR A 443 -19.99 -16.52 32.85
N TYR A 444 -20.32 -15.44 33.55
CA TYR A 444 -20.83 -14.22 32.92
C TYR A 444 -19.67 -13.28 32.56
N ARG A 445 -19.71 -12.72 31.35
CA ARG A 445 -18.76 -11.76 30.81
C ARG A 445 -19.51 -10.50 30.38
N LEU A 446 -19.21 -9.39 31.06
CA LEU A 446 -19.80 -8.09 30.78
C LEU A 446 -19.53 -7.59 29.36
N GLY A 447 -18.32 -7.83 28.83
CA GLY A 447 -17.94 -7.42 27.46
C GLY A 447 -16.75 -8.21 26.90
N THR A 448 -16.71 -8.40 25.59
CA THR A 448 -15.53 -8.92 24.90
C THR A 448 -14.40 -7.88 24.87
N SER A 449 -13.16 -8.35 24.85
CA SER A 449 -11.98 -7.49 24.76
C SER A 449 -11.75 -7.09 23.30
N LEU A 450 -11.39 -5.83 23.10
CA LEU A 450 -11.08 -5.27 21.78
C LEU A 450 -9.59 -5.36 21.50
N PRO A 451 -9.18 -5.58 20.23
CA PRO A 451 -7.78 -5.44 19.86
C PRO A 451 -7.27 -4.00 20.02
N ASP A 452 -5.98 -3.83 20.35
CA ASP A 452 -5.35 -2.53 20.64
C ASP A 452 -5.15 -1.64 19.39
N TYR A 453 -5.63 -2.09 18.24
CA TYR A 453 -5.54 -1.42 16.94
C TYR A 453 -6.90 -1.09 16.34
N TRP A 454 -7.98 -1.30 17.09
CA TRP A 454 -9.35 -0.92 16.72
C TRP A 454 -9.78 0.26 17.57
N TYR A 455 -10.14 1.36 16.93
CA TYR A 455 -10.58 2.59 17.57
C TYR A 455 -12.01 2.91 17.15
N PRO A 456 -12.94 3.06 18.10
CA PRO A 456 -14.35 3.27 17.79
C PRO A 456 -14.59 4.66 17.21
N LEU A 457 -15.35 4.71 16.13
CA LEU A 457 -15.90 5.92 15.52
C LEU A 457 -17.39 5.99 15.84
N MET A 458 -17.78 7.02 16.60
CA MET A 458 -19.17 7.23 17.03
C MET A 458 -19.77 8.43 16.31
N SER A 459 -21.04 8.33 15.93
CA SER A 459 -21.76 9.46 15.34
C SER A 459 -21.91 10.60 16.36
N THR A 460 -21.59 11.82 15.91
CA THR A 460 -21.79 13.07 16.68
C THR A 460 -22.90 13.94 16.07
N GLY A 461 -23.61 13.45 15.05
CA GLY A 461 -24.58 14.21 14.27
C GLY A 461 -23.96 15.10 13.17
N ALA A 462 -22.72 15.55 13.33
CA ALA A 462 -21.96 16.29 12.31
C ALA A 462 -20.96 15.42 11.51
N GLY A 463 -20.86 14.14 11.87
CA GLY A 463 -19.92 13.18 11.31
C GLY A 463 -19.62 12.08 12.34
N LEU A 464 -18.52 11.37 12.12
CA LEU A 464 -18.01 10.34 13.02
C LEU A 464 -16.83 10.91 13.81
N ALA A 465 -16.78 10.67 15.12
CA ALA A 465 -15.68 11.07 15.97
C ALA A 465 -15.04 9.86 16.64
N LEU A 466 -13.71 9.90 16.75
CA LEU A 466 -12.94 8.94 17.51
C LEU A 466 -13.36 9.01 18.98
N ALA A 467 -13.93 7.93 19.50
CA ALA A 467 -14.32 7.81 20.89
C ALA A 467 -13.17 7.24 21.73
N ALA A 468 -13.15 7.62 23.01
CA ALA A 468 -12.20 7.07 23.97
C ALA A 468 -12.51 5.58 24.21
N VAL A 469 -11.47 4.75 24.22
CA VAL A 469 -11.57 3.35 24.62
C VAL A 469 -11.42 3.28 26.15
N PRO A 470 -12.38 2.68 26.89
CA PRO A 470 -12.29 2.59 28.34
C PRO A 470 -11.02 1.85 28.81
N PRO A 471 -10.40 2.25 29.93
CA PRO A 471 -9.28 1.52 30.50
C PRO A 471 -9.63 0.04 30.72
N GLY A 472 -8.79 -0.87 30.22
CA GLY A 472 -9.01 -2.32 30.33
C GLY A 472 -9.95 -2.92 29.28
N ALA A 473 -10.50 -2.14 28.34
CA ALA A 473 -11.23 -2.68 27.20
C ALA A 473 -10.31 -3.37 26.17
N THR A 474 -9.02 -3.00 26.15
CA THR A 474 -7.98 -3.69 25.39
C THR A 474 -7.10 -4.51 26.33
N ASP A 475 -6.83 -5.77 25.98
CA ASP A 475 -5.97 -6.66 26.77
C ASP A 475 -4.47 -6.41 26.55
N VAL A 476 -4.13 -5.51 25.63
CA VAL A 476 -2.77 -5.25 25.16
C VAL A 476 -2.51 -3.74 25.16
N SER A 477 -1.30 -3.34 25.53
CA SER A 477 -0.82 -1.96 25.43
C SER A 477 -0.50 -1.59 23.98
N SER A 478 -0.90 -0.39 23.55
CA SER A 478 -0.51 0.19 22.26
C SER A 478 0.82 0.98 22.33
N GLU A 479 1.49 1.00 23.50
CA GLU A 479 2.73 1.76 23.70
C GLU A 479 3.84 1.40 22.69
N GLY A 480 4.54 2.42 22.20
CA GLY A 480 5.61 2.31 21.21
C GLY A 480 5.15 2.17 19.75
N VAL A 481 3.83 2.20 19.50
CA VAL A 481 3.25 2.12 18.16
C VAL A 481 2.22 3.21 17.96
N THR A 482 2.49 4.15 17.05
CA THR A 482 1.66 5.34 16.86
C THR A 482 1.34 5.55 15.38
N GLY A 483 0.06 5.47 15.00
CA GLY A 483 -0.42 5.86 13.67
C GLY A 483 -0.29 7.37 13.42
N THR A 484 -0.12 7.73 12.15
CA THR A 484 0.05 9.12 11.67
C THR A 484 -1.07 9.53 10.70
N ILE A 485 -1.83 8.60 10.14
CA ILE A 485 -2.91 8.89 9.18
C ILE A 485 -4.08 9.58 9.86
N VAL A 486 -4.55 9.04 11.00
CA VAL A 486 -5.57 9.68 11.83
C VAL A 486 -4.98 9.89 13.22
N PRO A 487 -4.97 11.13 13.76
CA PRO A 487 -4.53 11.36 15.12
C PRO A 487 -5.38 10.57 16.11
N HIS A 488 -4.75 9.78 16.98
CA HIS A 488 -5.42 9.06 18.08
C HIS A 488 -5.82 10.00 19.24
N VAL A 489 -6.34 11.17 18.90
CA VAL A 489 -6.82 12.16 19.86
C VAL A 489 -8.34 12.00 19.92
N PRO A 490 -8.93 11.66 21.08
CA PRO A 490 -10.38 11.61 21.23
C PRO A 490 -11.03 12.91 20.72
N GLY A 491 -12.10 12.76 19.96
CA GLY A 491 -12.77 13.87 19.26
C GLY A 491 -12.21 14.20 17.87
N SER A 492 -11.15 13.53 17.40
CA SER A 492 -10.75 13.60 15.98
C SER A 492 -11.91 13.11 15.11
N THR A 493 -12.32 13.90 14.12
CA THR A 493 -13.49 13.62 13.30
C THR A 493 -13.14 13.14 11.90
N VAL A 494 -14.03 12.33 11.35
CA VAL A 494 -14.08 11.92 9.95
C VAL A 494 -15.53 12.11 9.49
N LYS A 495 -15.76 12.54 8.25
CA LYS A 495 -17.12 12.68 7.76
C LYS A 495 -17.79 11.31 7.57
N ASP A 496 -19.12 11.24 7.72
CA ASP A 496 -19.84 9.95 7.66
C ASP A 496 -19.75 9.30 6.27
N GLU A 497 -19.77 10.14 5.22
CA GLU A 497 -19.62 9.72 3.83
C GLU A 497 -18.27 9.04 3.52
N GLU A 498 -17.22 9.31 4.32
CA GLU A 498 -15.89 8.70 4.14
C GLU A 498 -15.81 7.29 4.72
N VAL A 499 -16.85 6.79 5.38
CA VAL A 499 -16.95 5.41 5.86
C VAL A 499 -18.12 4.73 5.18
N PRO A 500 -18.05 4.45 3.85
CA PRO A 500 -19.11 3.75 3.13
C PRO A 500 -19.18 2.29 3.58
N ARG A 501 -20.21 1.57 3.11
CA ARG A 501 -20.39 0.14 3.39
C ARG A 501 -19.20 -0.73 2.95
N ALA A 502 -18.55 -0.36 1.85
CA ALA A 502 -17.34 -1.03 1.37
C ALA A 502 -16.11 -0.76 2.26
N GLY A 503 -16.19 0.19 3.19
CA GLY A 503 -15.07 0.73 3.94
C GLY A 503 -14.17 1.62 3.09
N THR A 504 -13.22 2.28 3.75
CA THR A 504 -12.21 3.14 3.15
C THR A 504 -10.84 2.74 3.66
N ALA A 505 -9.96 2.35 2.75
CA ALA A 505 -8.57 2.03 3.06
C ALA A 505 -7.68 3.24 2.76
N VAL A 506 -6.95 3.70 3.77
CA VAL A 506 -5.95 4.76 3.64
C VAL A 506 -4.57 4.19 3.90
N SER A 507 -3.64 4.44 2.98
CA SER A 507 -2.26 3.99 3.11
C SER A 507 -1.29 5.15 3.01
N ARG A 508 -0.15 5.03 3.68
CA ARG A 508 0.96 5.98 3.60
C ARG A 508 2.11 5.31 2.86
N VAL A 509 2.58 5.90 1.78
CA VAL A 509 3.53 5.30 0.84
C VAL A 509 4.65 6.26 0.47
N HIS A 510 5.83 5.71 0.16
CA HIS A 510 6.89 6.46 -0.50
C HIS A 510 6.70 6.39 -2.02
N ARG A 511 6.77 7.54 -2.69
CA ARG A 511 6.69 7.64 -4.15
C ARG A 511 7.94 8.28 -4.73
N LEU A 512 8.30 7.85 -5.93
CA LEU A 512 9.42 8.35 -6.72
C LEU A 512 8.95 8.62 -8.15
N VAL A 513 9.24 9.80 -8.66
CA VAL A 513 9.06 10.14 -10.07
C VAL A 513 10.34 10.73 -10.64
N GLN A 514 10.62 10.39 -11.89
CA GLN A 514 11.70 11.00 -12.67
C GLN A 514 11.07 12.06 -13.58
N THR A 515 11.47 13.31 -13.39
CA THR A 515 11.07 14.43 -14.26
C THR A 515 12.29 14.90 -15.07
N PRO A 516 12.09 15.75 -16.10
CA PRO A 516 13.20 16.41 -16.79
C PRO A 516 14.08 17.25 -15.85
N ALA A 517 13.54 17.72 -14.72
CA ALA A 517 14.27 18.47 -13.70
C ALA A 517 15.05 17.59 -12.70
N GLY A 518 14.82 16.27 -12.69
CA GLY A 518 15.51 15.32 -11.82
C GLY A 518 14.57 14.32 -11.13
N ARG A 519 15.11 13.59 -10.14
CA ARG A 519 14.35 12.65 -9.31
C ARG A 519 13.67 13.38 -8.16
N ARG A 520 12.38 13.13 -7.96
CA ARG A 520 11.64 13.60 -6.78
C ARG A 520 11.15 12.39 -6.00
N VAL A 521 11.41 12.39 -4.69
CA VAL A 521 10.91 11.40 -3.73
C VAL A 521 10.08 12.11 -2.68
N TRP A 522 8.90 11.59 -2.39
CA TRP A 522 8.02 12.13 -1.37
C TRP A 522 7.29 11.00 -0.65
N ARG A 523 6.67 11.33 0.49
CA ARG A 523 5.65 10.50 1.12
C ARG A 523 4.30 11.06 0.76
N ALA A 524 3.39 10.16 0.39
CA ALA A 524 2.01 10.47 0.07
C ALA A 524 1.09 9.59 0.91
N ARG A 525 -0.15 10.07 1.09
CA ARG A 525 -1.28 9.29 1.54
C ARG A 525 -2.12 8.93 0.32
N ARG A 526 -2.80 7.80 0.39
CA ARG A 526 -3.64 7.29 -0.70
C ARG A 526 -4.92 6.76 -0.09
N ARG A 527 -6.06 7.26 -0.55
CA ARG A 527 -7.38 6.75 -0.22
C ARG A 527 -7.84 5.79 -1.31
N THR A 528 -8.36 4.63 -0.91
CA THR A 528 -8.95 3.63 -1.80
C THR A 528 -10.19 3.02 -1.16
N ALA A 529 -11.04 2.40 -1.97
CA ALA A 529 -12.14 1.60 -1.44
C ALA A 529 -11.61 0.45 -0.58
N GLY A 530 -12.29 0.16 0.52
CA GLY A 530 -12.05 -1.01 1.35
C GLY A 530 -12.55 -2.30 0.69
N THR A 531 -12.66 -3.36 1.49
CA THR A 531 -13.08 -4.70 1.02
C THR A 531 -14.45 -5.12 1.57
N GLY A 532 -15.15 -4.24 2.29
CA GLY A 532 -16.44 -4.51 2.92
C GLY A 532 -16.53 -4.01 4.35
N GLU A 533 -17.57 -4.49 5.03
CA GLU A 533 -17.81 -4.27 6.47
C GLU A 533 -16.79 -5.04 7.32
N ALA A 534 -16.64 -4.61 8.56
CA ALA A 534 -15.80 -5.27 9.55
C ALA A 534 -16.66 -5.75 10.73
N SER A 535 -16.24 -6.83 11.39
CA SER A 535 -16.86 -7.27 12.64
C SER A 535 -15.81 -7.28 13.73
N SER A 536 -16.01 -6.43 14.73
CA SER A 536 -15.15 -6.34 15.91
C SER A 536 -15.29 -7.56 16.83
N GLY A 537 -16.38 -8.33 16.70
CA GLY A 537 -16.75 -9.35 17.68
C GLY A 537 -17.12 -8.75 19.05
N LEU A 538 -17.37 -7.44 19.11
CA LEU A 538 -17.81 -6.76 20.33
C LEU A 538 -19.18 -7.29 20.74
N ARG A 539 -19.26 -7.85 21.94
CA ARG A 539 -20.49 -8.38 22.54
C ARG A 539 -20.51 -8.01 24.00
N PHE A 540 -21.68 -7.66 24.50
CA PHE A 540 -21.92 -7.38 25.91
C PHE A 540 -22.80 -8.48 26.51
N ASP A 541 -22.75 -8.63 27.83
CA ASP A 541 -23.65 -9.52 28.58
C ASP A 541 -23.65 -10.97 28.09
N THR A 542 -22.47 -11.53 27.84
CA THR A 542 -22.32 -12.88 27.29
C THR A 542 -22.11 -13.91 28.39
N LEU A 543 -22.65 -15.11 28.20
CA LEU A 543 -22.31 -16.29 29.01
C LEU A 543 -21.20 -17.06 28.28
N GLY A 544 -20.04 -17.21 28.92
CA GLY A 544 -18.93 -18.01 28.42
C GLY A 544 -19.09 -19.49 28.78
N ALA A 545 -18.61 -20.36 27.90
CA ALA A 545 -18.42 -21.78 28.20
C ALA A 545 -17.38 -21.94 29.32
N PRO A 546 -17.48 -22.95 30.21
CA PRO A 546 -16.74 -23.01 31.48
C PRO A 546 -15.23 -22.75 31.36
N ALA A 547 -14.68 -22.15 32.42
CA ALA A 547 -13.24 -22.06 32.61
C ALA A 547 -12.63 -23.46 32.61
N VAL A 548 -11.82 -23.73 31.59
CA VAL A 548 -11.13 -25.00 31.36
C VAL A 548 -10.10 -25.23 32.47
N THR A 549 -9.85 -26.48 32.83
CA THR A 549 -8.62 -26.84 33.56
C THR A 549 -7.44 -26.24 32.78
N PRO A 550 -6.67 -25.31 33.38
CA PRO A 550 -5.69 -24.53 32.63
C PRO A 550 -4.71 -25.46 31.93
N ASN A 551 -4.38 -25.10 30.68
CA ASN A 551 -3.31 -25.78 29.97
C ASN A 551 -2.02 -25.54 30.77
N LEU A 552 -1.41 -26.61 31.25
CA LEU A 552 -0.25 -26.55 32.11
C LEU A 552 1.03 -26.20 31.35
N LEU A 553 1.01 -26.30 30.01
CA LEU A 553 2.10 -25.86 29.14
C LEU A 553 2.37 -24.36 29.31
N SER A 554 3.64 -23.96 29.32
CA SER A 554 4.03 -22.55 29.50
C SER A 554 4.01 -21.73 28.20
N ASN A 555 3.81 -22.37 27.05
CA ASN A 555 3.61 -21.70 25.76
C ASN A 555 2.86 -22.61 24.79
N PRO A 556 1.56 -22.89 25.05
CA PRO A 556 0.77 -23.77 24.21
C PRO A 556 0.42 -23.18 22.85
N ALA A 557 0.40 -21.84 22.74
CA ALA A 557 0.13 -21.11 21.50
C ALA A 557 1.37 -21.01 20.59
N LEU A 558 2.51 -21.56 21.02
CA LEU A 558 3.76 -21.55 20.27
C LEU A 558 4.20 -20.12 19.89
N ALA A 559 3.91 -19.14 20.74
CA ALA A 559 4.24 -17.73 20.49
C ALA A 559 5.76 -17.51 20.42
N LEU A 560 6.21 -16.64 19.50
CA LEU A 560 7.62 -16.23 19.42
C LEU A 560 8.00 -15.38 20.63
N ALA A 561 9.13 -15.74 21.26
CA ALA A 561 9.78 -14.88 22.25
C ALA A 561 10.63 -13.76 21.59
N SER A 562 11.14 -13.98 20.37
CA SER A 562 11.88 -13.01 19.55
C SER A 562 12.07 -13.54 18.12
N ARG A 563 12.40 -12.70 17.13
CA ARG A 563 12.67 -13.14 15.73
C ARG A 563 13.84 -14.12 15.60
N THR A 564 14.81 -14.09 16.51
CA THR A 564 15.93 -15.05 16.55
C THR A 564 15.52 -16.41 17.12
N ALA A 565 14.38 -16.53 17.81
CA ALA A 565 13.87 -17.76 18.39
C ALA A 565 12.97 -18.60 17.44
N ALA A 566 12.92 -18.25 16.15
CA ALA A 566 12.05 -18.90 15.16
C ALA A 566 12.57 -20.26 14.65
N ALA A 567 13.82 -20.61 14.93
CA ALA A 567 14.40 -21.89 14.53
C ALA A 567 15.47 -22.35 15.52
N ALA A 568 15.55 -23.65 15.77
CA ALA A 568 16.59 -24.27 16.60
C ALA A 568 17.03 -25.60 15.99
N ALA A 569 18.32 -25.90 16.10
CA ALA A 569 18.90 -27.15 15.64
C ALA A 569 19.87 -27.72 16.69
N VAL A 570 19.85 -29.04 16.86
CA VAL A 570 20.76 -29.76 17.75
C VAL A 570 21.39 -30.93 16.99
N SER A 571 22.71 -30.89 16.84
CA SER A 571 23.50 -31.90 16.10
C SER A 571 24.37 -32.79 16.98
N LYS A 572 24.29 -32.64 18.31
CA LYS A 572 24.97 -33.46 19.33
C LYS A 572 23.96 -34.00 20.34
N VAL A 573 24.34 -34.97 21.17
CA VAL A 573 23.45 -35.44 22.26
C VAL A 573 23.16 -34.27 23.19
N GLY A 574 21.89 -33.91 23.36
CA GLY A 574 21.52 -32.79 24.22
C GLY A 574 20.17 -32.16 23.88
N ARG A 575 19.98 -30.94 24.40
CA ARG A 575 18.79 -30.11 24.18
C ARG A 575 19.21 -28.74 23.64
N SER A 576 18.37 -28.10 22.84
CA SER A 576 18.61 -26.72 22.40
C SER A 576 18.33 -25.71 23.53
N PRO A 577 18.82 -24.47 23.40
CA PRO A 577 18.14 -23.32 24.00
C PRO A 577 16.65 -23.31 23.63
N SER A 578 15.81 -22.64 24.42
CA SER A 578 14.38 -22.61 24.18
C SER A 578 14.03 -22.00 22.82
N LEU A 579 13.26 -22.73 22.02
CA LEU A 579 12.56 -22.26 20.85
C LEU A 579 11.20 -21.71 21.32
N GLY A 580 10.93 -20.42 21.07
CA GLY A 580 9.86 -19.72 21.79
C GLY A 580 10.05 -19.72 23.32
N ARG A 581 8.98 -19.45 24.09
CA ARG A 581 8.97 -19.55 25.57
C ARG A 581 8.92 -21.04 26.00
N ASP A 582 10.08 -21.64 26.26
CA ASP A 582 10.31 -22.98 26.88
C ASP A 582 10.16 -24.28 26.04
N TRP A 583 9.96 -24.23 24.72
CA TRP A 583 10.07 -25.45 23.90
C TRP A 583 11.54 -25.79 23.62
N GLN A 584 11.92 -27.05 23.65
CA GLN A 584 13.31 -27.48 23.42
C GLN A 584 13.34 -28.57 22.37
N VAL A 585 14.29 -28.47 21.44
CA VAL A 585 14.66 -29.59 20.57
C VAL A 585 15.41 -30.61 21.40
N VAL A 586 14.98 -31.87 21.34
CA VAL A 586 15.57 -32.98 22.10
C VAL A 586 16.19 -33.99 21.15
N ASN A 587 17.45 -34.33 21.40
CA ASN A 587 18.20 -35.27 20.57
C ASN A 587 19.04 -36.24 21.42
N PRO A 588 18.44 -37.32 21.94
CA PRO A 588 19.11 -38.19 22.91
C PRO A 588 20.03 -39.24 22.27
N LYS A 589 20.01 -39.39 20.93
CA LYS A 589 20.74 -40.44 20.19
C LYS A 589 21.86 -39.92 19.28
N GLY A 590 22.23 -38.64 19.41
CA GLY A 590 23.39 -38.06 18.70
C GLY A 590 23.18 -37.86 17.20
N GLY A 591 21.94 -37.59 16.78
CA GLY A 591 21.58 -37.27 15.39
C GLY A 591 21.63 -35.77 15.08
N ARG A 592 20.88 -35.34 14.07
CA ARG A 592 20.51 -33.94 13.78
C ARG A 592 19.01 -33.83 13.92
N THR A 593 18.57 -32.89 14.74
CA THR A 593 17.15 -32.55 14.88
C THR A 593 17.00 -31.05 14.72
N GLU A 594 16.11 -30.66 13.82
CA GLU A 594 15.75 -29.27 13.57
C GLU A 594 14.29 -29.06 13.93
N ALA A 595 13.98 -27.92 14.52
CA ALA A 595 12.62 -27.44 14.66
C ALA A 595 12.55 -25.99 14.18
N ARG A 596 11.50 -25.66 13.45
CA ARG A 596 11.22 -24.32 12.94
C ARG A 596 9.79 -23.96 13.28
N LEU A 597 9.58 -22.71 13.68
CA LEU A 597 8.26 -22.16 13.89
C LEU A 597 7.74 -21.64 12.55
N GLU A 598 6.56 -22.09 12.14
CA GLU A 598 5.92 -21.71 10.89
C GLU A 598 4.47 -21.26 11.16
N PRO A 599 3.84 -20.47 10.29
CA PRO A 599 2.39 -20.23 10.37
C PRO A 599 1.64 -21.57 10.33
N SER A 600 0.63 -21.74 11.19
CA SER A 600 -0.16 -22.97 11.19
C SER A 600 -0.84 -23.20 9.84
N THR A 601 -0.82 -24.45 9.36
CA THR A 601 -1.58 -24.89 8.18
C THR A 601 -2.89 -25.57 8.55
N ARG A 602 -3.17 -25.74 9.85
CA ARG A 602 -4.39 -26.40 10.36
C ARG A 602 -5.54 -25.43 10.61
N GLY A 603 -5.25 -24.14 10.75
CA GLY A 603 -6.23 -23.06 10.90
C GLY A 603 -5.75 -21.76 10.23
N GLN A 604 -6.64 -20.80 10.05
CA GLN A 604 -6.30 -19.47 9.49
C GLN A 604 -5.43 -18.63 10.44
N GLU A 605 -5.20 -19.07 11.69
CA GLU A 605 -4.52 -18.31 12.75
C GLU A 605 -3.62 -19.22 13.62
N GLY A 606 -2.42 -18.76 14.00
CA GLY A 606 -1.52 -19.43 14.95
C GLY A 606 -0.15 -19.87 14.40
N TRP A 607 0.66 -20.49 15.25
CA TRP A 607 2.00 -21.01 14.93
C TRP A 607 2.03 -22.53 15.08
N GLN A 608 2.79 -23.20 14.23
CA GLN A 608 3.09 -24.62 14.29
C GLN A 608 4.60 -24.83 14.39
N LEU A 609 5.01 -25.97 14.94
CA LEU A 609 6.40 -26.40 14.91
C LEU A 609 6.59 -27.45 13.83
N HIS A 610 7.45 -27.17 12.87
CA HIS A 610 7.91 -28.12 11.87
C HIS A 610 9.23 -28.74 12.33
N ILE A 611 9.26 -30.05 12.51
CA ILE A 611 10.37 -30.81 13.07
C ILE A 611 10.92 -31.81 12.06
N VAL A 612 12.24 -31.80 11.88
CA VAL A 612 12.99 -32.81 11.10
C VAL A 612 13.94 -33.55 12.05
N ALA A 613 13.64 -34.81 12.34
CA ALA A 613 14.40 -35.66 13.25
C ALA A 613 15.01 -36.84 12.48
N ASN A 614 16.34 -36.93 12.38
CA ASN A 614 17.00 -37.99 11.60
C ASN A 614 17.27 -39.30 12.37
N LYS A 615 16.93 -39.35 13.67
CA LYS A 615 17.10 -40.51 14.55
C LYS A 615 15.85 -40.71 15.41
N PRO A 616 15.54 -41.95 15.82
CA PRO A 616 14.41 -42.21 16.70
C PRO A 616 14.65 -41.59 18.08
N LYS A 617 13.55 -41.30 18.77
CA LYS A 617 13.49 -40.62 20.07
C LYS A 617 13.97 -39.17 20.07
N SER A 618 14.19 -38.58 18.90
CA SER A 618 14.46 -37.15 18.75
C SER A 618 13.22 -36.38 18.32
N GLY A 619 13.11 -35.11 18.71
CA GLY A 619 11.94 -34.29 18.44
C GLY A 619 11.92 -33.02 19.29
N VAL A 620 10.79 -32.73 19.92
CA VAL A 620 10.60 -31.54 20.76
C VAL A 620 9.98 -31.88 22.11
N ALA A 621 10.22 -31.01 23.09
CA ALA A 621 9.67 -31.15 24.42
C ALA A 621 9.47 -29.81 25.10
N GLN A 622 8.51 -29.73 26.02
CA GLN A 622 8.34 -28.59 26.91
C GLN A 622 8.28 -29.08 28.36
N THR A 623 9.15 -28.50 29.19
CA THR A 623 9.08 -28.65 30.65
C THR A 623 8.25 -27.51 31.18
N PHE A 624 7.16 -27.82 31.88
CA PHE A 624 6.13 -26.83 32.20
C PHE A 624 5.82 -26.70 33.70
N ALA A 625 6.33 -27.63 34.52
CA ALA A 625 6.17 -27.57 35.97
C ALA A 625 7.41 -28.11 36.70
N ALA A 626 7.64 -27.63 37.92
CA ALA A 626 8.62 -28.23 38.84
C ALA A 626 8.03 -29.48 39.50
N LYS A 627 8.88 -30.41 39.98
CA LYS A 627 8.41 -31.65 40.63
C LYS A 627 7.49 -31.41 41.84
N THR A 628 7.64 -30.28 42.52
CA THR A 628 6.85 -29.89 43.70
C THR A 628 5.49 -29.28 43.36
N THR A 629 5.29 -28.82 42.12
CA THR A 629 4.06 -28.16 41.67
C THR A 629 3.34 -28.91 40.55
N ALA A 630 3.93 -30.01 40.07
CA ALA A 630 3.37 -30.83 39.01
C ALA A 630 2.19 -31.69 39.47
N PRO A 631 1.16 -31.86 38.64
CA PRO A 631 0.01 -32.68 38.97
C PRO A 631 0.37 -34.17 39.07
N ALA A 632 -0.40 -34.91 39.86
CA ALA A 632 -0.26 -36.35 39.99
C ALA A 632 -0.76 -37.12 38.75
N ALA A 633 -1.75 -36.58 38.05
CA ALA A 633 -2.30 -37.11 36.82
C ALA A 633 -2.62 -35.98 35.83
N ALA A 634 -2.34 -36.21 34.56
CA ALA A 634 -2.66 -35.27 33.49
C ALA A 634 -2.91 -36.01 32.17
N GLU A 635 -3.58 -35.36 31.24
CA GLU A 635 -3.72 -35.79 29.86
C GLU A 635 -2.98 -34.83 28.95
N ALA A 636 -2.11 -35.37 28.11
CA ALA A 636 -1.45 -34.65 27.04
C ALA A 636 -2.23 -34.82 25.73
N ALA A 637 -2.37 -33.74 24.97
CA ALA A 637 -2.87 -33.79 23.61
C ALA A 637 -2.03 -32.91 22.69
N ALA A 638 -1.83 -33.32 21.45
CA ALA A 638 -1.22 -32.50 20.40
C ALA A 638 -1.73 -32.94 19.04
N TRP A 639 -1.98 -31.98 18.16
CA TRP A 639 -2.20 -32.28 16.75
C TRP A 639 -0.86 -32.49 16.08
N VAL A 640 -0.77 -33.56 15.30
CA VAL A 640 0.45 -33.94 14.59
C VAL A 640 0.11 -34.17 13.13
N PHE A 641 0.89 -33.58 12.23
CA PHE A 641 0.88 -33.90 10.81
C PHE A 641 2.19 -34.60 10.48
N VAL A 642 2.15 -35.90 10.23
CA VAL A 642 3.36 -36.66 9.93
C VAL A 642 3.62 -36.63 8.43
N ILE A 643 4.72 -36.00 8.02
CA ILE A 643 5.14 -35.96 6.61
C ILE A 643 5.80 -37.31 6.25
N ARG A 644 6.66 -37.82 7.13
CA ARG A 644 7.27 -39.16 7.00
C ARG A 644 7.71 -39.72 8.34
N GLY A 645 7.79 -41.05 8.44
CA GLY A 645 8.15 -41.76 9.66
C GLY A 645 6.94 -41.96 10.58
N GLN A 646 7.19 -42.12 11.88
CA GLN A 646 6.14 -42.24 12.89
C GLN A 646 6.49 -41.40 14.11
N VAL A 647 5.48 -40.88 14.79
CA VAL A 647 5.65 -39.94 15.92
C VAL A 647 4.90 -40.47 17.13
N SER A 648 5.43 -40.20 18.33
CA SER A 648 4.73 -40.48 19.59
C SER A 648 4.55 -39.23 20.44
N LEU A 649 3.45 -39.19 21.18
CA LEU A 649 3.19 -38.24 22.25
C LEU A 649 3.36 -38.93 23.61
N ALA A 650 4.03 -38.26 24.56
CA ALA A 650 4.08 -38.70 25.95
C ALA A 650 4.18 -37.52 26.92
N ALA A 651 3.69 -37.72 28.15
CA ALA A 651 3.88 -36.81 29.27
C ALA A 651 4.27 -37.56 30.55
N GLY A 652 5.03 -36.90 31.44
CA GLY A 652 5.54 -37.50 32.67
C GLY A 652 6.68 -36.69 33.32
N PRO A 653 7.52 -37.32 34.16
CA PRO A 653 8.55 -36.64 34.98
C PRO A 653 9.81 -36.20 34.19
N GLY A 654 9.78 -36.33 32.86
CA GLY A 654 10.93 -36.15 31.98
C GLY A 654 11.87 -37.36 31.88
N GLY A 655 12.83 -37.30 30.95
CA GLY A 655 13.75 -38.41 30.67
C GLY A 655 13.20 -39.41 29.63
N VAL A 656 13.54 -40.70 29.77
CA VAL A 656 13.04 -41.76 28.87
C VAL A 656 11.61 -42.12 29.29
N MET A 657 10.63 -41.60 28.57
CA MET A 657 9.20 -41.86 28.80
C MET A 657 8.66 -42.91 27.82
N LYS A 658 7.72 -43.73 28.29
CA LYS A 658 6.97 -44.63 27.41
C LYS A 658 5.99 -43.80 26.56
N PRO A 659 5.90 -44.03 25.24
CA PRO A 659 4.85 -43.45 24.39
C PRO A 659 3.47 -43.70 24.99
N GLY A 660 2.66 -42.64 25.10
CA GLY A 660 1.26 -42.77 25.53
C GLY A 660 0.28 -42.76 24.34
N ALA A 661 0.70 -42.22 23.20
CA ALA A 661 0.03 -42.34 21.92
C ALA A 661 1.05 -42.36 20.78
N MET A 662 0.71 -43.00 19.66
CA MET A 662 1.51 -43.04 18.44
C MET A 662 0.66 -42.61 17.26
N SER A 663 1.26 -41.93 16.30
CA SER A 663 0.61 -41.56 15.05
C SER A 663 0.29 -42.80 14.22
N THR A 664 -0.88 -42.78 13.60
CA THR A 664 -1.40 -43.82 12.72
C THR A 664 -1.47 -43.37 11.26
N THR A 665 -1.49 -42.06 10.99
CA THR A 665 -1.61 -41.51 9.64
C THR A 665 -0.38 -40.69 9.22
N THR A 666 -0.13 -40.64 7.91
CA THR A 666 0.84 -39.73 7.26
C THR A 666 0.16 -38.90 6.20
N GLY A 667 0.51 -37.62 6.08
CA GLY A 667 -0.10 -36.70 5.10
C GLY A 667 -1.44 -36.11 5.53
N GLU A 668 -1.88 -36.36 6.76
CA GLU A 668 -3.11 -35.83 7.35
C GLU A 668 -2.88 -35.40 8.80
N TRP A 669 -3.73 -34.49 9.30
CA TRP A 669 -3.69 -34.03 10.69
C TRP A 669 -4.38 -35.04 11.61
N GLU A 670 -3.64 -35.53 12.61
CA GLU A 670 -4.11 -36.49 13.60
C GLU A 670 -4.01 -35.89 15.01
N LEU A 671 -5.07 -36.02 15.81
CA LEU A 671 -5.03 -35.64 17.23
C LEU A 671 -4.53 -36.80 18.08
N LEU A 672 -3.31 -36.68 18.60
CA LEU A 672 -2.80 -37.63 19.59
C LEU A 672 -3.24 -37.21 20.99
N ARG A 673 -3.80 -38.15 21.75
CA ARG A 673 -4.15 -38.00 23.17
C ARG A 673 -3.50 -39.10 23.99
N ALA A 674 -2.77 -38.72 25.01
CA ALA A 674 -1.99 -39.64 25.83
C ALA A 674 -2.19 -39.31 27.32
N PRO A 675 -2.69 -40.24 28.15
CA PRO A 675 -2.59 -40.08 29.60
C PRO A 675 -1.11 -40.03 30.00
N ALA A 676 -0.81 -39.27 31.05
CA ALA A 676 0.55 -39.20 31.57
C ALA A 676 1.05 -40.59 31.98
N SER A 677 2.26 -40.93 31.54
CA SER A 677 2.84 -42.26 31.73
C SER A 677 3.29 -42.52 33.16
N LYS A 678 3.59 -41.47 33.94
CA LYS A 678 4.05 -41.54 35.33
C LYS A 678 3.92 -40.18 36.03
N SER A 679 3.67 -40.19 37.34
CA SER A 679 3.69 -39.02 38.23
C SER A 679 5.10 -38.75 38.79
N PRO A 680 5.48 -37.49 39.08
CA PRO A 680 4.76 -36.24 38.78
C PRO A 680 4.86 -35.86 37.30
N VAL A 681 3.84 -35.20 36.75
CA VAL A 681 3.82 -34.81 35.32
C VAL A 681 4.44 -33.43 35.13
N THR A 682 5.72 -33.38 34.74
CA THR A 682 6.49 -32.14 34.61
C THR A 682 6.81 -31.76 33.16
N GLN A 683 6.71 -32.72 32.24
CA GLN A 683 7.19 -32.57 30.86
C GLN A 683 6.25 -33.24 29.85
N LEU A 684 6.06 -32.60 28.69
CA LEU A 684 5.48 -33.17 27.47
C LEU A 684 6.57 -33.36 26.42
N VAL A 685 6.52 -34.47 25.67
CA VAL A 685 7.44 -34.76 24.56
C VAL A 685 6.65 -35.22 23.33
N VAL A 686 7.11 -34.78 22.15
CA VAL A 686 6.69 -35.31 20.86
C VAL A 686 7.93 -35.76 20.09
N LEU A 687 8.05 -37.06 19.85
CA LEU A 687 9.31 -37.70 19.41
C LEU A 687 9.10 -38.62 18.22
N ALA A 688 10.09 -38.68 17.33
CA ALA A 688 10.18 -39.68 16.26
C ALA A 688 10.26 -41.11 16.84
N GLN A 689 9.63 -42.08 16.20
CA GLN A 689 9.61 -43.49 16.56
C GLN A 689 10.04 -44.36 15.39
N GLY A 690 10.66 -45.51 15.70
CA GLY A 690 11.12 -46.51 14.71
C GLY A 690 12.30 -46.08 13.83
N GLY A 691 12.49 -44.79 13.57
CA GLY A 691 13.55 -44.28 12.71
C GLY A 691 13.57 -42.74 12.62
N ALA A 692 14.00 -42.21 11.48
CA ALA A 692 13.87 -40.79 11.18
C ALA A 692 12.40 -40.42 10.94
N ALA A 693 12.00 -39.23 11.37
CA ALA A 693 10.67 -38.69 11.11
C ALA A 693 10.73 -37.19 10.80
N GLU A 694 9.77 -36.74 10.01
CA GLU A 694 9.52 -35.34 9.72
C GLU A 694 8.04 -35.09 9.94
N PHE A 695 7.74 -34.12 10.80
CA PHE A 695 6.40 -33.94 11.31
C PHE A 695 6.19 -32.52 11.80
N ILE A 696 4.93 -32.11 11.82
CA ILE A 696 4.49 -30.81 12.29
C ILE A 696 3.64 -31.03 13.54
N ILE A 697 3.78 -30.15 14.55
CA ILE A 697 2.89 -30.13 15.72
C ILE A 697 2.19 -28.78 15.87
N ASP A 698 0.93 -28.83 16.29
CA ASP A 698 0.10 -27.67 16.58
C ASP A 698 -0.88 -27.98 17.74
N GLY A 699 -1.36 -26.94 18.43
CA GLY A 699 -2.41 -27.04 19.45
C GLY A 699 -2.07 -27.98 20.61
N ALA A 700 -0.82 -27.95 21.09
CA ALA A 700 -0.38 -28.81 22.19
C ALA A 700 -1.01 -28.40 23.53
N SER A 701 -1.39 -29.39 24.34
CA SER A 701 -1.94 -29.15 25.67
C SER A 701 -1.58 -30.25 26.67
N VAL A 702 -1.46 -29.85 27.92
CA VAL A 702 -1.43 -30.76 29.07
C VAL A 702 -2.45 -30.25 30.07
N ARG A 703 -3.42 -31.08 30.44
CA ARG A 703 -4.47 -30.71 31.40
C ARG A 703 -4.47 -31.67 32.55
N GLN A 704 -4.59 -31.16 33.77
CA GLN A 704 -4.75 -32.00 34.96
C GLN A 704 -6.03 -32.84 34.82
N ARG A 705 -5.93 -34.13 35.16
CA ARG A 705 -7.07 -35.05 35.19
C ARG A 705 -7.70 -35.09 36.58
#